data_AF-A0A0S4JQH1-F1
#
_entry.id   AF-A0A0S4JQH1-F1
#
_cell.length_a   1.000
_cell.length_b   1.000
_cell.length_c   1.000
_cell.angle_alpha   90.00
_cell.angle_beta   90.00
_cell.angle_gamma   90.00
#
_symmetry.space_group_name_H-M   'P 1'
#
loop_
_entity.id
_entity.type
_entity.pdbx_description
1 polymer ?
#
loop_
_entity_poly.entity_id
_entity_poly.type
_entity_poly.pdbx_seq_one_letter_code
_entity_poly.pdbx_strand_id
1 'polypeptide(L)'
;MSSKGVDPAVVSSMTSGDVILMDRRCLSMKDPLSIGLCLGAKSVSPYDHVGMVVKASPDDVAQHGNIKRAVEKAGGLSPSGTYILEANVGGVTLRSMEARLSRTSSNAIAVRPLELPEDQRKSITSAMTKAVDEVIPYDYKSNLMDFVSMSLKPPDKVDRMTATAKRIVLEREIALMQAELARSSKANDADPGSSRLLQKLVRDYTEAVAWLEKTYFPLRRSTTMFVDGENNTGAVKGVFCSELIVHVWQRCGVVASFPPSTSFAPVDFDRWDDEFSFTDERIGMGPHHVIYPPQKCNVDTTQRTHVRDGLQQQQAVSTRSEFMRDRFTVLRNMNLEANVNIAAVDEMMPIITELSLVKETVVPVPWLVQSTSHYQLSREMPEKVMVVGTLFSLVGAVFAPWQLRSLEQQLGMSSLRGGLWSLSASLAARSLAATGIQAWLTYTLFRAYNKRQEDHRSALKVMRCSNGKPLMEFADDRHPFYTCAGALLVSGTIAGSLTHALESLAFLHHFGPDRPHSPSVRLLFRGVSLSSLCFTFSYGGAWLIWYECFGPLLFTTETSVFRKRHNQVHDERWTTQQRDAVVGAIAITCVVETILFPMQAAARRRYLRHMYYPDLPPARTPRYWSGYGRHMARSLSICVTTAAVVWNCLL
;
A
#
# COMPACT_ATOMS: atom_id res chain seq x y z
N MET A 1 28.37 27.25 20.85
CA MET A 1 27.37 26.24 20.46
C MET A 1 26.55 25.94 21.70
N SER A 2 25.30 26.43 21.78
CA SER A 2 24.41 26.20 22.92
C SER A 2 24.14 24.69 23.06
N SER A 3 24.33 24.15 24.26
CA SER A 3 23.99 22.76 24.58
C SER A 3 22.51 22.56 24.30
N LYS A 4 22.21 21.78 23.27
CA LYS A 4 20.86 21.28 22.94
C LYS A 4 20.42 20.32 24.05
N GLY A 5 20.11 20.86 25.22
CA GLY A 5 19.62 20.10 26.36
C GLY A 5 18.23 19.59 26.03
N VAL A 6 18.09 18.28 25.95
CA VAL A 6 16.78 17.63 25.93
C VAL A 6 16.19 17.79 27.31
N ASP A 7 14.91 18.15 27.38
CA ASP A 7 14.22 18.28 28.66
C ASP A 7 14.32 16.96 29.45
N PRO A 8 15.00 16.95 30.62
CA PRO A 8 15.13 15.75 31.44
C PRO A 8 13.77 15.15 31.82
N ALA A 9 12.73 16.00 31.95
CA ALA A 9 11.38 15.54 32.26
C ALA A 9 10.85 14.59 31.17
N VAL A 10 11.12 14.90 29.90
CA VAL A 10 10.69 14.07 28.76
C VAL A 10 11.40 12.73 28.74
N VAL A 11 12.70 12.67 29.06
CA VAL A 11 13.44 11.40 29.14
C VAL A 11 12.96 10.56 30.34
N SER A 12 12.59 11.22 31.43
CA SER A 12 12.10 10.56 32.64
C SER A 12 10.71 9.95 32.47
N SER A 13 9.83 10.54 31.64
CA SER A 13 8.47 10.05 31.43
C SER A 13 8.37 8.87 30.45
N MET A 14 9.42 8.57 29.68
CA MET A 14 9.41 7.46 28.74
C MET A 14 9.44 6.10 29.44
N THR A 15 8.90 5.09 28.76
CA THR A 15 8.88 3.71 29.23
C THR A 15 9.45 2.74 28.19
N SER A 16 9.82 1.54 28.63
CA SER A 16 10.28 0.49 27.73
C SER A 16 9.19 0.15 26.72
N GLY A 17 9.53 0.17 25.44
CA GLY A 17 8.58 -0.08 24.35
C GLY A 17 8.15 1.17 23.60
N ASP A 18 8.32 2.37 24.17
CA ASP A 18 8.06 3.63 23.45
C ASP A 18 8.91 3.69 22.17
N VAL A 19 8.34 4.24 21.10
CA VAL A 19 9.00 4.32 19.80
C VAL A 19 9.52 5.72 19.56
N ILE A 20 10.78 5.84 19.18
CA ILE A 20 11.40 7.08 18.75
C ILE A 20 11.42 7.14 17.23
N LEU A 21 10.82 8.18 16.68
CA LEU A 21 10.77 8.49 15.27
C LEU A 21 11.82 9.55 14.94
N MET A 22 12.60 9.35 13.87
CA MET A 22 13.70 10.23 13.51
C MET A 22 13.64 10.67 12.05
N ASP A 23 13.69 11.99 11.84
CA ASP A 23 13.80 12.65 10.53
C ASP A 23 15.28 12.93 10.26
N ARG A 24 16.00 11.97 9.67
CA ARG A 24 17.44 12.10 9.38
C ARG A 24 17.65 12.87 8.08
N ARG A 25 18.71 13.66 7.97
CA ARG A 25 19.05 14.36 6.72
C ARG A 25 19.52 13.36 5.66
N CYS A 26 18.67 13.05 4.67
CA CYS A 26 18.98 12.04 3.64
C CYS A 26 20.32 12.32 2.94
N LEU A 27 20.56 13.56 2.50
CA LEU A 27 21.80 13.93 1.81
C LEU A 27 23.05 14.01 2.71
N SER A 28 22.90 13.86 4.03
CA SER A 28 24.03 13.77 4.96
C SER A 28 24.50 12.33 5.19
N MET A 29 23.81 11.35 4.62
CA MET A 29 24.21 9.95 4.67
C MET A 29 25.36 9.70 3.68
N LYS A 30 26.25 8.74 4.02
CA LYS A 30 27.47 8.48 3.23
C LYS A 30 27.24 7.50 2.08
N ASP A 31 26.26 6.61 2.21
CA ASP A 31 26.01 5.55 1.24
C ASP A 31 24.76 5.84 0.39
N PRO A 32 24.84 5.66 -0.95
CA PRO A 32 23.71 5.91 -1.85
C PRO A 32 22.46 5.09 -1.54
N LEU A 33 22.64 3.88 -0.99
CA LEU A 33 21.53 3.01 -0.60
C LEU A 33 20.70 3.67 0.50
N SER A 34 21.31 4.05 1.63
CA SER A 34 20.61 4.74 2.72
C SER A 34 20.01 6.06 2.29
N ILE A 35 20.66 6.81 1.38
CA ILE A 35 20.07 8.02 0.78
C ILE A 35 18.76 7.65 0.07
N GLY A 36 18.78 6.61 -0.77
CA GLY A 36 17.62 6.11 -1.48
C GLY A 36 16.50 5.63 -0.54
N LEU A 37 16.83 4.83 0.47
CA LEU A 37 15.87 4.36 1.48
C LEU A 37 15.24 5.52 2.25
N CYS A 38 16.05 6.51 2.64
CA CYS A 38 15.59 7.71 3.32
C CYS A 38 14.65 8.54 2.44
N LEU A 39 15.02 8.80 1.18
CA LEU A 39 14.16 9.53 0.24
C LEU A 39 12.87 8.77 -0.03
N GLY A 40 12.94 7.44 -0.13
CA GLY A 40 11.78 6.57 -0.30
C GLY A 40 10.82 6.68 0.88
N ALA A 41 11.29 6.48 2.12
CA ALA A 41 10.47 6.63 3.32
C ALA A 41 9.85 8.04 3.42
N LYS A 42 10.63 9.08 3.08
CA LYS A 42 10.19 10.47 3.09
C LYS A 42 9.18 10.89 2.04
N SER A 43 8.93 10.05 1.06
CA SER A 43 7.80 10.26 0.16
C SER A 43 6.45 10.08 0.86
N VAL A 44 6.42 9.38 2.01
CA VAL A 44 5.19 9.04 2.73
C VAL A 44 5.18 9.55 4.18
N SER A 45 6.30 9.55 4.90
CA SER A 45 6.39 10.07 6.27
C SER A 45 7.64 10.92 6.47
N PRO A 46 7.62 12.02 7.24
CA PRO A 46 8.84 12.77 7.54
C PRO A 46 9.91 11.93 8.24
N TYR A 47 9.53 10.81 8.86
CA TYR A 47 10.43 9.92 9.60
C TYR A 47 10.91 8.75 8.74
N ASP A 48 12.23 8.61 8.61
CA ASP A 48 12.87 7.55 7.82
C ASP A 48 13.52 6.46 8.69
N HIS A 49 13.50 6.64 10.01
CA HIS A 49 14.15 5.74 10.95
C HIS A 49 13.41 5.69 12.29
N VAL A 50 13.41 4.51 12.89
CA VAL A 50 12.77 4.25 14.17
C VAL A 50 13.72 3.55 15.13
N GLY A 51 13.57 3.84 16.42
CA GLY A 51 14.21 3.11 17.52
C GLY A 51 13.21 2.86 18.64
N MET A 52 13.55 1.97 19.56
CA MET A 52 12.71 1.66 20.72
C MET A 52 13.41 2.09 22.00
N VAL A 53 12.67 2.70 22.91
CA VAL A 53 13.14 3.02 24.26
C VAL A 53 13.24 1.74 25.07
N VAL A 54 14.36 1.60 25.79
CA VAL A 54 14.60 0.52 26.74
C VAL A 54 15.02 1.16 28.06
N LYS A 55 14.18 1.01 29.08
CA LYS A 55 14.55 1.30 30.47
C LYS A 55 15.20 0.07 31.07
N ALA A 56 16.46 0.20 31.45
CA ALA A 56 17.23 -0.87 32.08
C ALA A 56 17.97 -0.31 33.30
N SER A 57 17.70 -0.90 34.47
CA SER A 57 18.45 -0.60 35.68
C SER A 57 19.88 -1.16 35.59
N PRO A 58 20.81 -0.71 36.44
CA PRO A 58 22.16 -1.30 36.51
C PRO A 58 22.13 -2.82 36.76
N ASP A 59 21.15 -3.30 37.54
CA ASP A 59 20.97 -4.72 37.82
C ASP A 59 20.51 -5.49 36.58
N ASP A 60 19.58 -4.92 35.80
CA ASP A 60 19.15 -5.52 34.52
C ASP A 60 20.34 -5.63 33.55
N VAL A 61 21.15 -4.57 33.45
CA VAL A 61 22.35 -4.57 32.60
C VAL A 61 23.35 -5.62 33.07
N ALA A 62 23.50 -5.85 34.37
CA ALA A 62 24.41 -6.86 34.90
C ALA A 62 23.93 -8.30 34.64
N GLN A 63 22.62 -8.53 34.67
CA GLN A 63 22.00 -9.85 34.46
C GLN A 63 21.96 -10.28 32.99
N HIS A 64 21.94 -9.34 32.06
CA HIS A 64 21.78 -9.59 30.63
C HIS A 64 23.11 -9.38 29.87
N GLY A 65 23.73 -10.49 29.45
CA GLY A 65 25.11 -10.50 28.94
C GLY A 65 25.33 -9.71 27.65
N ASN A 66 24.38 -9.72 26.71
CA ASN A 66 24.51 -8.95 25.47
C ASN A 66 24.17 -7.48 25.70
N ILE A 67 23.19 -7.17 26.55
CA ILE A 67 22.90 -5.80 27.00
C ILE A 67 24.14 -5.19 27.64
N LYS A 68 24.78 -5.89 28.59
CA LYS A 68 26.03 -5.45 29.23
C LYS A 68 27.09 -5.05 28.20
N ARG A 69 27.41 -5.95 27.27
CA ARG A 69 28.41 -5.71 26.23
C ARG A 69 28.05 -4.52 25.33
N ALA A 70 26.77 -4.38 24.98
CA ALA A 70 26.31 -3.27 24.15
C ALA A 70 26.45 -1.91 24.88
N VAL A 71 26.07 -1.86 26.16
CA VAL A 71 26.18 -0.66 27.00
C VAL A 71 27.64 -0.26 27.22
N GLU A 72 28.52 -1.22 27.52
CA GLU A 72 29.96 -1.00 27.67
C GLU A 72 30.57 -0.44 26.38
N LYS A 73 30.23 -1.02 25.22
CA LYS A 73 30.67 -0.55 23.90
C LYS A 73 30.14 0.85 23.57
N ALA A 74 28.96 1.21 24.06
CA ALA A 74 28.31 2.49 23.78
C ALA A 74 28.81 3.66 24.66
N GLY A 75 29.64 3.39 25.67
CA GLY A 75 30.21 4.41 26.55
C GLY A 75 29.71 4.38 28.00
N GLY A 76 29.14 3.27 28.46
CA GLY A 76 28.76 3.05 29.85
C GLY A 76 27.28 3.27 30.16
N LEU A 77 26.94 3.17 31.45
CA LEU A 77 25.55 3.27 31.94
C LEU A 77 24.93 4.64 31.64
N SER A 78 23.66 4.65 31.21
CA SER A 78 22.88 5.89 31.08
C SER A 78 22.58 6.47 32.47
N PRO A 79 22.78 7.78 32.70
CA PRO A 79 22.39 8.44 33.94
C PRO A 79 20.90 8.31 34.27
N SER A 80 20.03 8.28 33.26
CA SER A 80 18.58 8.15 33.43
C SER A 80 18.09 6.70 33.36
N GLY A 81 18.99 5.72 33.19
CA GLY A 81 18.65 4.33 32.88
C GLY A 81 17.90 4.16 31.55
N THR A 82 17.99 5.15 30.66
CA THR A 82 17.25 5.17 29.38
C THR A 82 18.19 4.91 28.22
N TYR A 83 17.88 3.88 27.45
CA TYR A 83 18.62 3.49 26.27
C TYR A 83 17.70 3.50 25.04
N ILE A 84 18.31 3.68 23.87
CA ILE A 84 17.66 3.54 22.58
C ILE A 84 18.23 2.29 21.93
N LEU A 85 17.34 1.35 21.63
CA LEU A 85 17.59 0.21 20.78
C LEU A 85 17.32 0.61 19.32
N GLU A 86 18.35 0.58 18.48
CA GLU A 86 18.25 0.94 17.05
C GLU A 86 19.03 -0.05 16.19
N ALA A 87 18.49 -0.40 15.01
CA ALA A 87 19.22 -1.13 13.97
C ALA A 87 19.78 -0.14 12.94
N ASN A 88 21.11 -0.09 12.80
CA ASN A 88 21.79 0.74 11.82
C ASN A 88 22.76 -0.12 11.01
N VAL A 89 23.42 0.42 9.99
CA VAL A 89 24.36 -0.34 9.10
C VAL A 89 25.43 -1.13 9.89
N GLY A 90 25.76 -0.73 11.12
CA GLY A 90 26.67 -1.45 12.02
C GLY A 90 26.03 -2.54 12.90
N GLY A 91 24.78 -2.91 12.64
CA GLY A 91 24.01 -3.89 13.41
C GLY A 91 23.03 -3.28 14.42
N VAL A 92 22.50 -4.12 15.30
CA VAL A 92 21.68 -3.69 16.43
C VAL A 92 22.56 -3.07 17.50
N THR A 93 22.20 -1.86 17.94
CA THR A 93 22.94 -1.13 18.97
C THR A 93 22.02 -0.64 20.07
N LEU A 94 22.54 -0.64 21.30
CA LEU A 94 21.88 -0.08 22.47
C LEU A 94 22.73 1.10 22.96
N ARG A 95 22.21 2.33 22.85
CA ARG A 95 22.95 3.55 23.23
C ARG A 95 22.17 4.32 24.29
N SER A 96 22.85 5.01 25.19
CA SER A 96 22.15 5.90 26.11
C SER A 96 21.41 7.00 25.33
N MET A 97 20.21 7.33 25.78
CA MET A 97 19.37 8.36 25.17
C MET A 97 20.12 9.69 25.05
N GLU A 98 20.84 10.08 26.10
CA GLU A 98 21.60 11.32 26.19
C GLU A 98 22.73 11.37 25.15
N ALA A 99 23.48 10.27 25.01
CA ALA A 99 24.56 10.18 24.02
C ALA A 99 23.99 10.19 22.60
N ARG A 100 22.83 9.56 22.38
CA ARG A 100 22.21 9.48 21.06
C ARG A 100 21.60 10.82 20.62
N LEU A 101 20.97 11.56 21.54
CA LEU A 101 20.39 12.87 21.25
C LEU A 101 21.46 13.96 21.09
N SER A 102 22.53 13.94 21.89
CA SER A 102 23.64 14.90 21.77
C SER A 102 24.40 14.80 20.44
N ARG A 103 24.43 13.61 19.83
CA ARG A 103 25.13 13.34 18.56
C ARG A 103 24.22 13.28 17.33
N THR A 104 22.92 13.52 17.50
CA THR A 104 21.97 13.37 16.39
C THR A 104 22.14 14.47 15.34
N SER A 105 22.13 14.07 14.07
CA SER A 105 22.05 14.98 12.92
C SER A 105 20.63 15.07 12.35
N SER A 106 19.64 14.47 13.03
CA SER A 106 18.24 14.52 12.62
C SER A 106 17.71 15.96 12.66
N ASN A 107 16.84 16.29 11.71
CA ASN A 107 16.08 17.54 11.71
C ASN A 107 15.06 17.54 12.83
N ALA A 108 14.31 16.45 12.99
CA ALA A 108 13.33 16.27 14.05
C ALA A 108 13.46 14.90 14.71
N ILE A 109 13.07 14.83 15.98
CA ILE A 109 12.90 13.59 16.73
C ILE A 109 11.59 13.67 17.48
N ALA A 110 10.79 12.63 17.36
CA ALA A 110 9.55 12.47 18.09
C ALA A 110 9.51 11.13 18.82
N VAL A 111 8.63 11.03 19.80
CA VAL A 111 8.35 9.81 20.53
C VAL A 111 6.87 9.52 20.49
N ARG A 112 6.57 8.24 20.35
CA ARG A 112 5.24 7.69 20.40
C ARG A 112 5.19 6.66 21.53
N PRO A 113 4.49 6.97 22.65
CA PRO A 113 4.44 6.08 23.80
C PRO A 113 3.77 4.75 23.43
N LEU A 114 4.22 3.65 24.04
CA LEU A 114 3.50 2.38 23.98
C LEU A 114 2.62 2.27 25.22
N GLU A 115 1.30 2.33 25.03
CA GLU A 115 0.35 2.21 26.12
C GLU A 115 0.20 0.74 26.50
N LEU A 116 0.57 0.40 27.73
CA LEU A 116 0.46 -0.94 28.27
C LEU A 116 -0.48 -0.97 29.48
N PRO A 117 -1.34 -2.00 29.61
CA PRO A 117 -2.16 -2.23 30.79
C PRO A 117 -1.31 -2.28 32.06
N GLU A 118 -1.73 -1.58 33.11
CA GLU A 118 -0.97 -1.52 34.37
C GLU A 118 -0.73 -2.90 34.97
N ASP A 119 -1.73 -3.79 34.87
CA ASP A 119 -1.68 -5.16 35.37
C ASP A 119 -0.65 -6.04 34.64
N GLN A 120 -0.38 -5.76 33.36
CA GLN A 120 0.54 -6.56 32.53
C GLN A 120 1.90 -5.88 32.35
N ARG A 121 2.02 -4.58 32.62
CA ARG A 121 3.19 -3.75 32.33
C ARG A 121 4.50 -4.36 32.82
N LYS A 122 4.55 -4.84 34.07
CA LYS A 122 5.77 -5.42 34.64
C LYS A 122 6.18 -6.71 33.94
N SER A 123 5.21 -7.58 33.64
CA SER A 123 5.44 -8.85 32.95
C SER A 123 5.93 -8.62 31.52
N ILE A 124 5.24 -7.75 30.76
CA ILE A 124 5.60 -7.40 29.39
C ILE A 124 6.97 -6.73 29.35
N THR A 125 7.26 -5.79 30.25
CA THR A 125 8.57 -5.11 30.29
C THR A 125 9.71 -6.08 30.57
N SER A 126 9.51 -7.04 31.49
CA SER A 126 10.52 -8.08 31.77
C SER A 126 10.74 -8.99 30.55
N ALA A 127 9.67 -9.44 29.89
CA ALA A 127 9.76 -10.21 28.66
C ALA A 127 10.43 -9.41 27.52
N MET A 128 10.18 -8.09 27.46
CA MET A 128 10.80 -7.19 26.51
C MET A 128 12.30 -7.06 26.75
N THR A 129 12.76 -6.86 27.98
CA THR A 129 14.21 -6.80 28.31
C THR A 129 14.91 -8.09 27.88
N LYS A 130 14.31 -9.25 28.13
CA LYS A 130 14.83 -10.54 27.66
C LYS A 130 14.90 -10.58 26.12
N ALA A 131 13.83 -10.19 25.44
CA ALA A 131 13.81 -10.16 23.97
C ALA A 131 14.87 -9.19 23.40
N VAL A 132 15.14 -8.06 24.07
CA VAL A 132 16.21 -7.11 23.71
C VAL A 132 17.59 -7.78 23.78
N ASP A 133 17.88 -8.51 24.87
CA ASP A 133 19.16 -9.22 25.04
C ASP A 133 19.40 -10.26 23.93
N GLU A 134 18.33 -10.88 23.42
CA GLU A 134 18.40 -11.86 22.33
C GLU A 134 18.63 -11.24 20.95
N VAL A 135 18.21 -10.00 20.70
CA VAL A 135 18.29 -9.36 19.36
C VAL A 135 19.53 -8.48 19.18
N ILE A 136 20.21 -8.08 20.26
CA ILE A 136 21.46 -7.30 20.19
C ILE A 136 22.51 -7.92 19.25
N PRO A 137 22.69 -9.25 19.18
CA PRO A 137 23.68 -9.86 18.28
C PRO A 137 23.33 -9.79 16.79
N TYR A 138 22.14 -9.31 16.41
CA TYR A 138 21.69 -9.35 15.02
C TYR A 138 22.41 -8.29 14.17
N ASP A 139 22.76 -8.66 12.94
CA ASP A 139 23.31 -7.71 11.96
C ASP A 139 22.20 -6.86 11.32
N TYR A 140 22.61 -5.87 10.52
CA TYR A 140 21.69 -5.09 9.71
C TYR A 140 21.53 -5.71 8.33
N LYS A 141 20.29 -5.76 7.84
CA LYS A 141 20.02 -6.21 6.48
C LYS A 141 20.68 -5.27 5.47
N SER A 142 21.54 -5.82 4.63
CA SER A 142 22.27 -5.08 3.58
C SER A 142 21.73 -5.34 2.17
N ASN A 143 20.82 -6.31 2.02
CA ASN A 143 20.24 -6.66 0.74
C ASN A 143 19.08 -5.72 0.39
N LEU A 144 19.17 -5.07 -0.77
CA LEU A 144 18.11 -4.19 -1.29
C LEU A 144 16.80 -4.96 -1.54
N MET A 145 16.86 -6.23 -1.92
CA MET A 145 15.63 -7.01 -2.17
C MET A 145 14.80 -7.20 -0.89
N ASP A 146 15.44 -7.29 0.27
CA ASP A 146 14.74 -7.41 1.56
C ASP A 146 13.96 -6.11 1.87
N PHE A 147 14.47 -4.96 1.44
CA PHE A 147 13.77 -3.68 1.59
C PHE A 147 12.50 -3.62 0.74
N VAL A 148 12.50 -4.25 -0.43
CA VAL A 148 11.31 -4.33 -1.28
C VAL A 148 10.20 -5.10 -0.55
N SER A 149 10.51 -6.19 0.13
CA SER A 149 9.51 -6.97 0.90
C SER A 149 8.89 -6.20 2.08
N MET A 150 9.66 -5.30 2.68
CA MET A 150 9.23 -4.45 3.79
C MET A 150 8.38 -3.27 3.29
N SER A 151 8.77 -2.69 2.15
CA SER A 151 8.15 -1.48 1.63
C SER A 151 6.90 -1.79 0.79
N LEU A 152 6.83 -2.97 0.19
CA LEU A 152 5.65 -3.39 -0.55
C LEU A 152 4.63 -4.07 0.39
N LYS A 153 3.42 -3.52 0.47
CA LYS A 153 2.28 -4.22 1.10
C LYS A 153 1.21 -4.50 0.03
N PRO A 154 1.34 -5.62 -0.72
CA PRO A 154 0.36 -5.94 -1.74
C PRO A 154 -1.05 -6.13 -1.13
N PRO A 155 -2.13 -5.96 -1.93
CA PRO A 155 -3.50 -6.02 -1.41
C PRO A 155 -3.85 -7.29 -0.64
N ASP A 156 -3.32 -8.45 -1.04
CA ASP A 156 -3.54 -9.72 -0.35
C ASP A 156 -2.86 -9.81 1.02
N LYS A 157 -1.74 -9.09 1.21
CA LYS A 157 -1.07 -8.95 2.50
C LYS A 157 -1.88 -8.04 3.42
N VAL A 158 -2.36 -6.90 2.90
CA VAL A 158 -3.25 -5.99 3.63
C VAL A 158 -4.52 -6.72 4.06
N ASP A 159 -5.13 -7.50 3.16
CA ASP A 159 -6.34 -8.27 3.49
C ASP A 159 -6.08 -9.35 4.55
N ARG A 160 -4.91 -9.97 4.55
CA ARG A 160 -4.51 -10.83 5.65
C ARG A 160 -4.31 -10.07 6.96
N MET A 161 -3.66 -8.92 6.94
CA MET A 161 -3.48 -8.08 8.15
C MET A 161 -4.83 -7.73 8.77
N THR A 162 -5.77 -7.25 7.95
CA THR A 162 -7.12 -6.96 8.40
C THR A 162 -7.86 -8.23 8.86
N ALA A 163 -7.68 -9.37 8.19
CA ALA A 163 -8.25 -10.64 8.63
C ALA A 163 -7.70 -11.09 9.98
N THR A 164 -6.40 -10.90 10.25
CA THR A 164 -5.78 -11.17 11.56
C THR A 164 -6.33 -10.26 12.64
N ALA A 165 -6.44 -8.96 12.39
CA ALA A 165 -7.03 -8.03 13.34
C ALA A 165 -8.48 -8.44 13.70
N LYS A 166 -9.29 -8.77 12.69
CA LYS A 166 -10.65 -9.30 12.91
C LYS A 166 -10.64 -10.61 13.69
N ARG A 167 -9.70 -11.52 13.40
CA ARG A 167 -9.57 -12.80 14.11
C ARG A 167 -9.27 -12.60 15.60
N ILE A 168 -8.32 -11.73 15.94
CA ILE A 168 -7.93 -11.44 17.33
C ILE A 168 -9.14 -10.90 18.11
N VAL A 169 -9.89 -9.97 17.52
CA VAL A 169 -11.12 -9.44 18.13
C VAL A 169 -12.14 -10.55 18.37
N LEU A 170 -12.40 -11.40 17.36
CA LEU A 170 -13.34 -12.51 17.47
C LEU A 170 -12.92 -13.54 18.54
N GLU A 171 -11.65 -13.96 18.54
CA GLU A 171 -11.11 -14.92 19.52
C GLU A 171 -11.27 -14.40 20.95
N ARG A 172 -11.06 -13.09 21.15
CA ARG A 172 -11.26 -12.43 22.42
C ARG A 172 -12.72 -12.37 22.83
N GLU A 173 -13.62 -11.99 21.91
CA GLU A 173 -15.06 -11.97 22.17
C GLU A 173 -15.59 -13.38 22.50
N ILE A 174 -15.10 -14.41 21.80
CA ILE A 174 -15.38 -15.82 22.13
C ILE A 174 -14.94 -16.15 23.56
N ALA A 175 -13.71 -15.79 23.95
CA ALA A 175 -13.20 -16.06 25.30
C ALA A 175 -14.04 -15.37 26.39
N LEU A 176 -14.47 -14.12 26.16
CA LEU A 176 -15.35 -13.39 27.07
C LEU A 176 -16.74 -14.05 27.18
N MET A 177 -17.35 -14.44 26.06
CA MET A 177 -18.64 -15.13 26.05
C MET A 177 -18.55 -16.50 26.73
N GLN A 178 -17.46 -17.24 26.54
CA GLN A 178 -17.22 -18.51 27.22
C GLN A 178 -17.04 -18.34 28.74
N ALA A 179 -16.32 -17.29 29.16
CA ALA A 179 -16.18 -16.96 30.58
C ALA A 179 -17.54 -16.57 31.20
N GLU A 180 -18.37 -15.83 30.47
CA GLU A 180 -19.73 -15.50 30.91
C GLU A 180 -20.60 -16.75 31.04
N LEU A 181 -20.62 -17.62 30.03
CA LEU A 181 -21.33 -18.90 30.07
C LEU A 181 -20.90 -19.74 31.28
N ALA A 182 -19.60 -19.79 31.60
CA ALA A 182 -19.07 -20.51 32.76
C ALA A 182 -19.45 -19.86 34.10
N ARG A 183 -19.68 -18.54 34.14
CA ARG A 183 -20.20 -17.82 35.31
C ARG A 183 -21.69 -18.07 35.47
N SER A 184 -22.48 -17.93 34.40
CA SER A 184 -23.92 -18.17 34.41
C SER A 184 -24.25 -19.61 34.75
N SER A 185 -23.47 -20.60 34.30
CA SER A 185 -23.71 -22.01 34.68
C SER A 185 -23.49 -22.30 36.18
N LYS A 186 -22.73 -21.45 36.87
CA LYS A 186 -22.47 -21.56 38.32
C LYS A 186 -23.51 -20.80 39.16
N ALA A 187 -24.11 -19.76 38.59
CA ALA A 187 -25.20 -19.03 39.22
C ALA A 187 -26.52 -19.74 38.91
N ASN A 188 -27.25 -20.21 39.91
CA ASN A 188 -28.54 -20.91 39.72
C ASN A 188 -29.67 -20.05 39.10
N ASP A 189 -29.38 -18.81 38.68
CA ASP A 189 -30.29 -17.80 38.13
C ASP A 189 -30.11 -17.57 36.61
N ALA A 190 -29.46 -18.47 35.89
CA ALA A 190 -29.25 -18.29 34.45
C ALA A 190 -30.57 -18.36 33.65
N ASP A 191 -30.99 -17.24 33.06
CA ASP A 191 -32.06 -17.21 32.05
C ASP A 191 -31.69 -18.17 30.89
N PRO A 192 -32.50 -19.22 30.64
CA PRO A 192 -32.27 -20.18 29.57
C PRO A 192 -32.21 -19.52 28.18
N GLY A 193 -32.92 -18.41 27.97
CA GLY A 193 -32.92 -17.66 26.71
C GLY A 193 -31.56 -17.02 26.43
N SER A 194 -31.03 -16.30 27.40
CA SER A 194 -29.72 -15.64 27.35
C SER A 194 -28.56 -16.63 27.15
N SER A 195 -28.62 -17.78 27.81
CA SER A 195 -27.60 -18.84 27.66
C SER A 195 -27.59 -19.45 26.26
N ARG A 196 -28.77 -19.69 25.66
CA ARG A 196 -28.90 -20.18 24.28
C ARG A 196 -28.38 -19.17 23.25
N LEU A 197 -28.64 -17.88 23.48
CA LEU A 197 -28.15 -16.81 22.61
C LEU A 197 -26.62 -16.74 22.64
N LEU A 198 -26.02 -16.74 23.83
CA LEU A 198 -24.56 -16.72 23.98
C LEU A 198 -23.90 -17.94 23.32
N GLN A 199 -24.46 -19.14 23.47
CA GLN A 199 -23.96 -20.34 22.79
C GLN A 199 -24.05 -20.24 21.26
N LYS A 200 -25.16 -19.67 20.75
CA LYS A 200 -25.31 -19.38 19.32
C LYS A 200 -24.22 -18.42 18.84
N LEU A 201 -24.00 -17.30 19.54
CA LEU A 201 -22.97 -16.32 19.20
C LEU A 201 -21.55 -16.92 19.21
N VAL A 202 -21.22 -17.72 20.23
CA VAL A 202 -19.94 -18.43 20.30
C VAL A 202 -19.74 -19.32 19.09
N ARG A 203 -20.76 -20.10 18.69
CA ARG A 203 -20.68 -20.95 17.51
C ARG A 203 -20.49 -20.12 16.23
N ASP A 204 -21.33 -19.11 16.03
CA ASP A 204 -21.32 -18.28 14.83
C ASP A 204 -19.97 -17.52 14.69
N TYR A 205 -19.39 -17.07 15.80
CA TYR A 205 -18.07 -16.41 15.82
C TYR A 205 -16.92 -17.40 15.60
N THR A 206 -17.02 -18.61 16.16
CA THR A 206 -16.04 -19.68 15.91
C THR A 206 -16.03 -20.07 14.44
N GLU A 207 -17.20 -20.16 13.81
CA GLU A 207 -17.35 -20.39 12.38
C GLU A 207 -16.76 -19.22 11.56
N ALA A 208 -16.95 -17.98 12.00
CA ALA A 208 -16.34 -16.80 11.37
C ALA A 208 -14.81 -16.82 11.44
N VAL A 209 -14.22 -17.17 12.59
CA VAL A 209 -12.77 -17.37 12.74
C VAL A 209 -12.29 -18.45 11.78
N ALA A 210 -12.93 -19.62 11.77
CA ALA A 210 -12.57 -20.72 10.88
C ALA A 210 -12.67 -20.32 9.39
N TRP A 211 -13.66 -19.50 9.04
CA TRP A 211 -13.82 -18.96 7.69
C TRP A 211 -12.70 -17.98 7.33
N LEU A 212 -12.33 -17.05 8.21
CA LEU A 212 -11.21 -16.12 8.00
C LEU A 212 -9.91 -16.90 7.79
N GLU A 213 -9.65 -17.92 8.61
CA GLU A 213 -8.45 -18.75 8.49
C GLU A 213 -8.42 -19.53 7.17
N LYS A 214 -9.53 -20.20 6.83
CA LYS A 214 -9.66 -20.97 5.60
C LYS A 214 -9.51 -20.10 4.35
N THR A 215 -10.02 -18.86 4.40
CA THR A 215 -10.10 -17.97 3.25
C THR A 215 -8.82 -17.17 3.05
N TYR A 216 -8.26 -16.59 4.11
CA TYR A 216 -7.12 -15.66 4.02
C TYR A 216 -5.78 -16.26 4.40
N PHE A 217 -5.76 -17.40 5.10
CA PHE A 217 -4.53 -18.09 5.46
C PHE A 217 -4.44 -19.54 4.92
N PRO A 218 -4.83 -19.85 3.66
CA PRO A 218 -4.79 -21.24 3.21
C PRO A 218 -3.38 -21.77 2.96
N LEU A 219 -2.35 -20.90 2.95
CA LEU A 219 -0.94 -21.24 2.73
C LEU A 219 -0.10 -20.99 3.99
N ARG A 220 -0.46 -21.58 5.14
CA ARG A 220 0.36 -21.51 6.37
C ARG A 220 1.83 -21.99 6.24
N ARG A 221 2.23 -22.54 5.08
CA ARG A 221 3.55 -23.14 4.81
C ARG A 221 4.32 -22.51 3.65
N SER A 222 3.82 -21.44 3.05
CA SER A 222 4.46 -20.82 1.90
C SER A 222 5.41 -19.72 2.37
N THR A 223 6.71 -19.99 2.36
CA THR A 223 7.81 -19.03 2.60
C THR A 223 7.94 -18.03 1.47
N THR A 224 6.84 -17.41 1.05
CA THR A 224 6.82 -16.46 -0.07
C THR A 224 7.27 -15.10 0.43
N MET A 225 8.53 -14.78 0.13
CA MET A 225 9.34 -13.65 0.61
C MET A 225 8.63 -12.27 0.63
N PHE A 226 7.66 -12.03 -0.26
CA PHE A 226 6.95 -10.74 -0.37
C PHE A 226 5.59 -10.68 0.31
N VAL A 227 5.04 -11.84 0.69
CA VAL A 227 3.61 -11.98 0.98
C VAL A 227 3.37 -12.14 2.48
N ASP A 228 4.07 -13.10 3.09
CA ASP A 228 3.94 -13.42 4.51
C ASP A 228 5.20 -13.10 5.30
N GLY A 229 6.20 -12.48 4.64
CA GLY A 229 7.56 -12.31 5.13
C GLY A 229 8.21 -13.61 5.60
N GLU A 230 9.32 -13.52 6.31
CA GLU A 230 9.84 -14.66 7.05
C GLU A 230 9.32 -14.56 8.49
N ASN A 231 8.53 -15.56 8.91
CA ASN A 231 8.38 -15.82 10.34
C ASN A 231 9.79 -16.21 10.81
N ASN A 232 10.45 -15.27 11.47
CA ASN A 232 11.80 -15.31 12.01
C ASN A 232 11.98 -16.38 13.12
N THR A 233 11.50 -17.60 12.89
CA THR A 233 11.65 -18.78 13.75
C THR A 233 12.97 -19.52 13.48
N GLY A 234 13.67 -19.18 12.40
CA GLY A 234 15.04 -19.61 12.11
C GLY A 234 16.11 -18.64 12.63
N ALA A 235 17.38 -18.91 12.31
CA ALA A 235 18.50 -18.03 12.61
C ALA A 235 18.43 -16.74 11.76
N VAL A 236 17.72 -15.73 12.27
CA VAL A 236 17.64 -14.39 11.68
C VAL A 236 19.05 -13.85 11.51
N LYS A 237 19.49 -13.60 10.27
CA LYS A 237 20.83 -13.06 9.99
C LYS A 237 20.90 -11.55 10.13
N GLY A 238 19.79 -10.85 10.08
CA GLY A 238 19.76 -9.41 10.34
C GLY A 238 18.36 -8.81 10.30
N VAL A 239 18.25 -7.54 10.66
CA VAL A 239 16.97 -6.82 10.77
C VAL A 239 17.06 -5.38 10.26
N PHE A 240 15.95 -4.85 9.75
CA PHE A 240 15.77 -3.41 9.59
C PHE A 240 15.32 -2.75 10.90
N CYS A 241 15.34 -1.41 10.94
CA CYS A 241 15.01 -0.65 12.16
C CYS A 241 13.57 -0.85 12.64
N SER A 242 12.58 -0.86 11.73
CA SER A 242 11.18 -1.12 12.04
C SER A 242 10.94 -2.59 12.40
N GLU A 243 11.54 -3.50 11.64
CA GLU A 243 11.50 -4.94 11.90
C GLU A 243 12.01 -5.28 13.30
N LEU A 244 13.11 -4.68 13.74
CA LEU A 244 13.66 -4.90 15.08
C LEU A 244 12.63 -4.64 16.19
N ILE A 245 11.92 -3.51 16.11
CA ILE A 245 10.95 -3.11 17.13
C ILE A 245 9.79 -4.10 17.17
N VAL A 246 9.19 -4.39 16.01
CA VAL A 246 8.06 -5.32 15.93
C VAL A 246 8.49 -6.73 16.35
N HIS A 247 9.69 -7.15 15.98
CA HIS A 247 10.22 -8.47 16.36
C HIS A 247 10.34 -8.61 17.88
N VAL A 248 10.77 -7.55 18.58
CA VAL A 248 10.76 -7.51 20.04
C VAL A 248 9.33 -7.55 20.59
N TRP A 249 8.42 -6.72 20.04
CA TRP A 249 7.00 -6.70 20.45
C TRP A 249 6.29 -8.05 20.27
N GLN A 250 6.62 -8.79 19.20
CA GLN A 250 6.10 -10.13 18.94
C GLN A 250 6.60 -11.14 19.98
N ARG A 251 7.88 -11.07 20.36
CA ARG A 251 8.47 -11.97 21.37
C ARG A 251 7.95 -11.71 22.78
N CYS A 252 7.61 -10.48 23.12
CA CYS A 252 7.04 -10.14 24.44
C CYS A 252 5.50 -10.13 24.46
N GLY A 253 4.84 -10.48 23.35
CA GLY A 253 3.39 -10.66 23.28
C GLY A 253 2.59 -9.36 23.22
N VAL A 254 3.20 -8.23 22.86
CA VAL A 254 2.53 -6.94 22.64
C VAL A 254 1.69 -6.98 21.35
N VAL A 255 2.25 -7.57 20.29
CA VAL A 255 1.56 -7.77 19.01
C VAL A 255 1.57 -9.24 18.62
N ALA A 256 0.57 -9.65 17.84
CA ALA A 256 0.48 -11.00 17.30
C ALA A 256 1.65 -11.30 16.35
N SER A 257 1.91 -12.60 16.15
CA SER A 257 2.99 -13.08 15.27
C SER A 257 2.77 -12.75 13.79
N PHE A 258 1.54 -12.45 13.39
CA PHE A 258 1.21 -11.96 12.06
C PHE A 258 0.63 -10.54 12.14
N PRO A 259 0.96 -9.63 11.20
CA PRO A 259 1.96 -9.79 10.14
C PRO A 259 3.38 -9.96 10.72
N PRO A 260 4.31 -10.63 10.00
CA PRO A 260 5.68 -10.79 10.50
C PRO A 260 6.35 -9.42 10.67
N SER A 261 7.37 -9.35 11.52
CA SER A 261 8.14 -8.12 11.74
C SER A 261 8.75 -7.53 10.46
N THR A 262 9.09 -8.36 9.47
CA THR A 262 9.61 -7.91 8.16
C THR A 262 8.62 -7.08 7.35
N SER A 263 7.34 -7.06 7.73
CA SER A 263 6.28 -6.36 7.00
C SER A 263 6.16 -4.88 7.33
N PHE A 264 6.88 -4.42 8.34
CA PHE A 264 6.70 -3.08 8.88
C PHE A 264 7.80 -2.14 8.41
N ALA A 265 7.39 -0.95 7.98
CA ALA A 265 8.25 0.15 7.60
C ALA A 265 8.20 1.26 8.66
N PRO A 266 9.18 2.20 8.68
CA PRO A 266 9.18 3.33 9.62
C PRO A 266 7.88 4.16 9.62
N VAL A 267 7.23 4.32 8.45
CA VAL A 267 5.97 5.07 8.29
C VAL A 267 4.81 4.49 9.10
N ASP A 268 4.83 3.18 9.37
CA ASP A 268 3.75 2.49 10.07
C ASP A 268 3.65 2.95 11.52
N PHE A 269 4.79 3.32 12.12
CA PHE A 269 4.86 3.84 13.49
C PHE A 269 4.44 5.31 13.61
N ASP A 270 4.36 6.04 12.50
CA ASP A 270 4.00 7.47 12.48
C ASP A 270 2.48 7.66 12.41
N ARG A 271 1.82 6.92 11.51
CA ARG A 271 0.45 7.28 11.09
C ARG A 271 -0.67 6.51 11.78
N TRP A 272 -0.54 5.19 12.01
CA TRP A 272 -1.71 4.35 12.30
C TRP A 272 -1.45 3.23 13.30
N ASP A 273 -2.36 3.07 14.27
CA ASP A 273 -2.33 1.97 15.25
C ASP A 273 -2.89 0.68 14.65
N ASP A 274 -3.83 0.81 13.71
CA ASP A 274 -4.64 -0.30 13.22
C ASP A 274 -3.84 -1.25 12.32
N GLU A 275 -2.60 -0.90 11.95
CA GLU A 275 -1.67 -1.81 11.29
C GLU A 275 -1.04 -2.82 12.25
N PHE A 276 -0.99 -2.50 13.54
CA PHE A 276 -0.45 -3.37 14.56
C PHE A 276 -1.56 -4.28 15.09
N SER A 277 -1.35 -5.59 14.96
CA SER A 277 -2.25 -6.59 15.51
C SER A 277 -2.01 -6.76 17.02
N PHE A 278 -2.33 -5.74 17.82
CA PHE A 278 -2.18 -5.78 19.27
C PHE A 278 -2.97 -6.95 19.89
N THR A 279 -2.39 -7.60 20.90
CA THR A 279 -2.96 -8.80 21.53
C THR A 279 -4.04 -8.46 22.58
N ASP A 280 -4.04 -7.24 23.09
CA ASP A 280 -5.03 -6.70 24.04
C ASP A 280 -5.51 -5.34 23.52
N GLU A 281 -6.81 -5.04 23.62
CA GLU A 281 -7.40 -3.77 23.14
C GLU A 281 -6.91 -2.54 23.90
N ARG A 282 -6.40 -2.76 25.11
CA ARG A 282 -5.85 -1.72 25.99
C ARG A 282 -4.40 -1.42 25.64
N ILE A 283 -3.79 -2.19 24.73
CA ILE A 283 -2.49 -1.89 24.16
C ILE A 283 -2.70 -1.05 22.91
N GLY A 284 -1.96 0.05 22.81
CA GLY A 284 -2.02 0.95 21.67
C GLY A 284 -0.83 1.89 21.63
N MET A 285 -0.76 2.71 20.58
CA MET A 285 0.26 3.75 20.50
C MET A 285 -0.34 5.08 20.98
N GLY A 286 0.30 5.68 21.97
CA GLY A 286 -0.07 6.99 22.49
C GLY A 286 0.16 8.11 21.47
N PRO A 287 -0.20 9.36 21.86
CA PRO A 287 -0.06 10.52 21.00
C PRO A 287 1.41 10.80 20.67
N HIS A 288 1.60 11.41 19.51
CA HIS A 288 2.91 11.73 18.99
C HIS A 288 3.49 12.99 19.67
N HIS A 289 4.64 12.86 20.33
CA HIS A 289 5.33 13.94 21.05
C HIS A 289 6.64 14.34 20.37
N VAL A 290 6.73 15.55 19.84
CA VAL A 290 7.98 16.07 19.26
C VAL A 290 8.91 16.53 20.38
N ILE A 291 10.09 15.89 20.49
CA ILE A 291 11.09 16.18 21.53
C ILE A 291 12.19 17.08 20.98
N TYR A 292 12.49 16.93 19.70
CA TYR A 292 13.45 17.76 19.00
C TYR A 292 12.74 18.37 17.79
N PRO A 293 12.30 19.64 17.86
CA PRO A 293 11.58 20.26 16.76
C PRO A 293 12.50 20.54 15.57
N PRO A 294 11.97 20.55 14.33
CA PRO A 294 12.75 20.92 13.16
C PRO A 294 13.41 22.29 13.37
N GLN A 295 14.73 22.37 13.19
CA GLN A 295 15.41 23.66 13.09
C GLN A 295 14.72 24.45 11.98
N LYS A 296 14.05 25.57 12.33
CA LYS A 296 13.24 26.42 11.43
C LYS A 296 13.80 26.43 10.00
N CYS A 297 13.23 25.63 9.12
CA CYS A 297 13.21 25.92 7.70
C CYS A 297 11.93 26.75 7.47
N ASN A 298 12.07 27.93 6.86
CA ASN A 298 11.00 28.87 6.52
C ASN A 298 10.00 28.32 5.46
N VAL A 299 9.52 27.09 5.61
CA VAL A 299 8.50 26.52 4.73
C VAL A 299 7.27 26.18 5.59
N ASP A 300 6.59 27.25 6.00
CA ASP A 300 5.25 27.22 6.59
C ASP A 300 4.25 26.86 5.49
N THR A 301 3.80 25.59 5.38
CA THR A 301 2.46 25.31 4.81
C THR A 301 1.89 23.91 5.07
N THR A 302 2.68 22.87 5.34
CA THR A 302 2.14 21.48 5.41
C THR A 302 2.06 20.86 6.81
N GLN A 303 2.63 21.48 7.85
CA GLN A 303 2.60 20.91 9.21
C GLN A 303 1.34 21.27 10.03
N ARG A 304 0.57 22.30 9.63
CA ARG A 304 -0.61 22.76 10.38
C ARG A 304 -1.84 21.84 10.25
N THR A 305 -1.89 20.96 9.27
CA THR A 305 -2.97 19.98 9.11
C THR A 305 -2.83 18.81 10.09
N HIS A 306 -1.62 18.27 10.27
CA HIS A 306 -1.42 17.06 11.11
C HIS A 306 -1.55 17.28 12.62
N VAL A 307 -1.28 18.49 13.12
CA VAL A 307 -1.50 18.83 14.55
C VAL A 307 -3.00 18.96 14.88
N ARG A 308 -3.83 19.26 13.88
CA ARG A 308 -5.28 19.37 14.04
C ARG A 308 -5.95 17.98 14.10
N ASP A 309 -5.45 17.02 13.32
CA ASP A 309 -5.93 15.63 13.31
C ASP A 309 -5.62 14.90 14.63
N GLY A 310 -4.45 15.17 15.24
CA GLY A 310 -4.07 14.58 16.53
C GLY A 310 -4.95 15.02 17.72
N LEU A 311 -5.56 16.22 17.65
CA LEU A 311 -6.52 16.71 18.65
C LEU A 311 -7.92 16.09 18.46
N GLN A 312 -8.33 15.76 17.23
CA GLN A 312 -9.55 14.98 16.98
C GLN A 312 -9.39 13.51 17.40
N GLN A 313 -8.19 12.94 17.27
CA GLN A 313 -7.88 11.58 17.70
C GLN A 313 -7.97 11.40 19.24
N GLN A 314 -7.70 12.46 20.02
CA GLN A 314 -7.91 12.47 21.47
C GLN A 314 -9.38 12.32 21.88
N GLN A 315 -10.33 12.85 21.09
CA GLN A 315 -11.77 12.62 21.31
C GLN A 315 -12.20 11.22 20.85
N ALA A 316 -11.50 10.60 19.90
CA ALA A 316 -11.78 9.25 19.40
C ALA A 316 -11.35 8.12 20.37
N VAL A 317 -10.29 8.32 21.16
CA VAL A 317 -9.80 7.29 22.11
C VAL A 317 -10.65 7.21 23.38
N SER A 318 -11.14 8.34 23.90
CA SER A 318 -12.10 8.33 25.02
C SER A 318 -13.45 7.75 24.58
N THR A 319 -13.87 8.03 23.34
CA THR A 319 -15.05 7.42 22.74
C THR A 319 -14.81 5.97 22.32
N ARG A 320 -13.61 5.42 22.12
CA ARG A 320 -13.44 4.01 21.70
C ARG A 320 -13.92 3.01 22.77
N SER A 321 -13.75 3.32 24.05
CA SER A 321 -14.26 2.49 25.16
C SER A 321 -15.76 2.68 25.40
N GLU A 322 -16.30 3.88 25.19
CA GLU A 322 -17.74 4.17 25.23
C GLU A 322 -18.47 3.62 24.00
N PHE A 323 -17.91 3.77 22.81
CA PHE A 323 -18.37 3.26 21.52
C PHE A 323 -18.41 1.74 21.50
N MET A 324 -17.49 1.02 22.15
CA MET A 324 -17.57 -0.44 22.25
C MET A 324 -18.60 -0.92 23.29
N ARG A 325 -18.81 -0.15 24.36
CA ARG A 325 -19.93 -0.36 25.31
C ARG A 325 -21.27 -0.09 24.62
N ASP A 326 -21.33 0.96 23.81
CA ASP A 326 -22.44 1.28 22.91
C ASP A 326 -22.55 0.25 21.79
N ARG A 327 -21.47 -0.38 21.32
CA ARG A 327 -21.49 -1.45 20.31
C ARG A 327 -21.99 -2.77 20.87
N PHE A 328 -21.82 -3.05 22.16
CA PHE A 328 -22.54 -4.14 22.82
C PHE A 328 -24.03 -3.82 22.92
N THR A 329 -24.40 -2.58 23.21
CA THR A 329 -25.79 -2.10 23.20
C THR A 329 -26.36 -2.08 21.78
N VAL A 330 -25.56 -1.73 20.77
CA VAL A 330 -25.91 -1.61 19.35
C VAL A 330 -25.85 -2.97 18.65
N LEU A 331 -25.03 -3.93 19.04
CA LEU A 331 -25.12 -5.31 18.55
C LEU A 331 -26.28 -6.04 19.21
N ARG A 332 -26.57 -5.74 20.49
CA ARG A 332 -27.80 -6.15 21.17
C ARG A 332 -29.03 -5.51 20.51
N ASN A 333 -28.96 -4.22 20.14
CA ASN A 333 -30.02 -3.49 19.44
C ASN A 333 -30.09 -3.86 17.96
N MET A 334 -29.01 -4.18 17.25
CA MET A 334 -28.99 -4.64 15.85
C MET A 334 -29.46 -6.08 15.73
N ASN A 335 -29.31 -6.92 16.77
CA ASN A 335 -29.99 -8.23 16.80
C ASN A 335 -31.48 -8.11 17.19
N LEU A 336 -31.87 -7.03 17.87
CA LEU A 336 -33.29 -6.69 18.12
C LEU A 336 -33.92 -5.92 16.94
N GLU A 337 -33.13 -5.17 16.17
CA GLU A 337 -33.46 -4.35 14.99
C GLU A 337 -33.09 -5.04 13.68
N ALA A 338 -32.61 -6.29 13.70
CA ALA A 338 -32.65 -7.18 12.54
C ALA A 338 -34.09 -7.46 12.05
N ASN A 339 -35.08 -6.82 12.67
CA ASN A 339 -36.43 -6.65 12.16
C ASN A 339 -36.73 -5.30 11.46
N VAL A 340 -35.91 -4.25 11.47
CA VAL A 340 -36.19 -3.03 10.69
C VAL A 340 -34.91 -2.22 10.33
N ASN A 341 -34.41 -2.41 9.11
CA ASN A 341 -34.10 -1.27 8.23
C ASN A 341 -34.24 -1.70 6.76
N ILE A 342 -35.51 -1.78 6.33
CA ILE A 342 -35.96 -2.34 5.05
C ILE A 342 -35.38 -1.57 3.84
N ALA A 343 -34.96 -0.31 4.00
CA ALA A 343 -34.44 0.50 2.90
C ALA A 343 -33.03 0.11 2.42
N ALA A 344 -32.12 -0.28 3.33
CA ALA A 344 -30.80 -0.81 2.94
C ALA A 344 -30.87 -2.28 2.47
N VAL A 345 -31.89 -3.00 2.95
CA VAL A 345 -32.19 -4.37 2.53
C VAL A 345 -32.72 -4.39 1.09
N ASP A 346 -33.53 -3.41 0.65
CA ASP A 346 -34.03 -3.35 -0.73
C ASP A 346 -32.94 -3.17 -1.80
N GLU A 347 -31.86 -2.43 -1.50
CA GLU A 347 -30.69 -2.35 -2.41
C GLU A 347 -29.84 -3.62 -2.38
N MET A 348 -29.85 -4.36 -1.26
CA MET A 348 -29.16 -5.65 -1.12
C MET A 348 -29.98 -6.85 -1.62
N MET A 349 -31.30 -6.71 -1.78
CA MET A 349 -32.20 -7.83 -2.11
C MET A 349 -31.89 -8.53 -3.43
N PRO A 350 -31.45 -7.89 -4.53
CA PRO A 350 -31.07 -8.63 -5.74
C PRO A 350 -29.84 -9.52 -5.51
N ILE A 351 -28.87 -9.03 -4.74
CA ILE A 351 -27.62 -9.75 -4.40
C ILE A 351 -27.88 -10.84 -3.36
N ILE A 352 -28.71 -10.56 -2.35
CA ILE A 352 -29.13 -11.51 -1.32
C ILE A 352 -30.06 -12.58 -1.91
N THR A 353 -30.93 -12.25 -2.87
CA THR A 353 -31.82 -13.23 -3.52
C THR A 353 -31.04 -14.15 -4.48
N GLU A 354 -30.02 -13.65 -5.18
CA GLU A 354 -29.07 -14.50 -5.91
C GLU A 354 -28.19 -15.35 -4.98
N LEU A 355 -27.76 -14.82 -3.83
CA LEU A 355 -26.92 -15.55 -2.86
C LEU A 355 -27.69 -16.55 -1.99
N SER A 356 -28.96 -16.29 -1.68
CA SER A 356 -29.81 -17.15 -0.86
C SER A 356 -30.40 -18.34 -1.61
N LEU A 357 -30.40 -18.30 -2.95
CA LEU A 357 -30.69 -19.46 -3.80
C LEU A 357 -29.53 -20.48 -3.80
N VAL A 358 -28.34 -20.10 -3.33
CA VAL A 358 -27.21 -21.02 -3.12
C VAL A 358 -27.14 -21.37 -1.64
N LYS A 359 -27.74 -22.50 -1.27
CA LYS A 359 -27.89 -23.04 0.09
C LYS A 359 -26.56 -23.45 0.77
N GLU A 360 -25.42 -22.90 0.35
CA GLU A 360 -24.10 -23.26 0.83
C GLU A 360 -23.36 -22.01 1.34
N THR A 361 -23.24 -21.91 2.67
CA THR A 361 -22.43 -20.94 3.42
C THR A 361 -22.72 -19.47 3.10
N VAL A 362 -23.68 -18.89 3.82
CA VAL A 362 -23.84 -17.44 3.92
C VAL A 362 -22.54 -16.86 4.47
N VAL A 363 -21.71 -16.28 3.60
CA VAL A 363 -20.57 -15.47 4.03
C VAL A 363 -21.15 -14.32 4.84
N PRO A 364 -20.83 -14.16 6.13
CA PRO A 364 -21.34 -13.03 6.85
C PRO A 364 -20.58 -11.82 6.30
N VAL A 365 -21.30 -10.96 5.58
CA VAL A 365 -20.81 -9.70 5.00
C VAL A 365 -19.94 -8.89 5.98
N PRO A 366 -20.20 -8.85 7.31
CA PRO A 366 -19.32 -8.18 8.27
C PRO A 366 -17.88 -8.69 8.32
N TRP A 367 -17.65 -9.97 8.01
CA TRP A 367 -16.34 -10.61 8.11
C TRP A 367 -15.55 -10.57 6.80
N LEU A 368 -16.19 -10.20 5.68
CA LEU A 368 -15.49 -9.98 4.42
C LEU A 368 -14.43 -8.87 4.58
N VAL A 369 -13.21 -9.15 4.11
CA VAL A 369 -12.09 -8.20 4.16
C VAL A 369 -11.82 -7.62 2.79
N GLN A 370 -11.94 -8.44 1.74
CA GLN A 370 -11.71 -7.99 0.37
C GLN A 370 -12.70 -6.90 -0.05
N SER A 371 -12.19 -5.91 -0.77
CA SER A 371 -13.01 -4.86 -1.40
C SER A 371 -13.95 -5.37 -2.47
N THR A 372 -13.54 -6.39 -3.23
CA THR A 372 -14.22 -6.81 -4.46
C THR A 372 -14.07 -8.31 -4.73
N SER A 373 -15.18 -8.93 -5.12
CA SER A 373 -15.17 -10.32 -5.61
C SER A 373 -14.63 -10.41 -7.04
N HIS A 374 -14.13 -11.59 -7.44
CA HIS A 374 -13.78 -11.87 -8.84
C HIS A 374 -14.95 -11.60 -9.79
N TYR A 375 -16.19 -11.86 -9.36
CA TYR A 375 -17.39 -11.64 -10.15
C TYR A 375 -17.64 -10.14 -10.41
N GLN A 376 -17.68 -9.32 -9.36
CA GLN A 376 -17.83 -7.86 -9.49
C GLN A 376 -16.71 -7.27 -10.36
N LEU A 377 -15.48 -7.68 -10.12
CA LEU A 377 -14.33 -7.24 -10.90
C LEU A 377 -14.48 -7.60 -12.39
N SER A 378 -14.89 -8.83 -12.70
CA SER A 378 -15.08 -9.28 -14.09
C SER A 378 -16.20 -8.53 -14.82
N ARG A 379 -17.21 -8.06 -14.10
CA ARG A 379 -18.35 -7.32 -14.65
C ARG A 379 -18.02 -5.84 -14.85
N GLU A 380 -17.44 -5.19 -13.85
CA GLU A 380 -17.23 -3.74 -13.83
C GLU A 380 -15.92 -3.31 -14.48
N MET A 381 -14.86 -4.11 -14.41
CA MET A 381 -13.53 -3.66 -14.85
C MET A 381 -13.47 -3.33 -16.34
N PRO A 382 -14.06 -4.10 -17.27
CA PRO A 382 -14.08 -3.74 -18.69
C PRO A 382 -14.78 -2.40 -18.96
N GLU A 383 -15.89 -2.14 -18.27
CA GLU A 383 -16.63 -0.88 -18.36
C GLU A 383 -15.79 0.28 -17.82
N LYS A 384 -15.17 0.13 -16.65
CA LYS A 384 -14.28 1.14 -16.07
C LYS A 384 -13.10 1.44 -16.98
N VAL A 385 -12.46 0.42 -17.57
CA VAL A 385 -11.39 0.59 -18.56
C VAL A 385 -11.90 1.38 -19.78
N MET A 386 -13.10 1.06 -20.27
CA MET A 386 -13.69 1.75 -21.42
C MET A 386 -14.00 3.22 -21.13
N VAL A 387 -14.69 3.51 -20.03
CA VAL A 387 -15.09 4.86 -19.60
C VAL A 387 -13.85 5.72 -19.37
N VAL A 388 -12.91 5.20 -18.59
CA VAL A 388 -11.68 5.92 -18.23
C VAL A 388 -10.82 6.13 -19.48
N GLY A 389 -10.58 5.10 -20.29
CA GLY A 389 -9.79 5.25 -21.51
C GLY A 389 -10.42 6.20 -22.54
N THR A 390 -11.76 6.25 -22.61
CA THR A 390 -12.49 7.23 -23.43
C THR A 390 -12.28 8.64 -22.91
N LEU A 391 -12.45 8.86 -21.61
CA LEU A 391 -12.18 10.14 -20.96
C LEU A 391 -10.75 10.63 -21.24
N PHE A 392 -9.75 9.74 -21.10
CA PHE A 392 -8.35 10.07 -21.44
C PHE A 392 -8.17 10.47 -22.90
N SER A 393 -8.83 9.77 -23.81
CA SER A 393 -8.73 10.03 -25.25
C SER A 393 -9.31 11.40 -25.58
N LEU A 394 -10.45 11.77 -24.97
CA LEU A 394 -11.10 13.06 -25.15
C LEU A 394 -10.29 14.21 -24.53
N VAL A 395 -9.84 14.05 -23.28
CA VAL A 395 -9.00 15.06 -22.61
C VAL A 395 -7.66 15.22 -23.34
N GLY A 396 -7.07 14.12 -23.82
CA GLY A 396 -5.87 14.15 -24.65
C GLY A 396 -6.04 14.93 -25.95
N ALA A 397 -7.22 14.88 -26.57
CA ALA A 397 -7.55 15.66 -27.76
C ALA A 397 -7.64 17.17 -27.46
N VAL A 398 -8.07 17.58 -26.26
CA VAL A 398 -8.05 18.99 -25.84
C VAL A 398 -6.62 19.52 -25.75
N PHE A 399 -5.68 18.70 -25.28
CA PHE A 399 -4.25 19.05 -25.17
C PHE A 399 -3.43 18.75 -26.44
N ALA A 400 -4.12 18.62 -27.57
CA ALA A 400 -3.59 18.55 -28.92
C ALA A 400 -2.43 19.52 -29.21
N PRO A 401 -2.52 20.84 -28.92
CA PRO A 401 -1.46 21.79 -29.25
C PRO A 401 -0.11 21.42 -28.65
N TRP A 402 -0.09 21.00 -27.39
CA TRP A 402 1.14 20.59 -26.71
C TRP A 402 1.71 19.29 -27.27
N GLN A 403 0.84 18.36 -27.67
CA GLN A 403 1.26 17.11 -28.31
C GLN A 403 1.97 17.38 -29.64
N LEU A 404 1.36 18.17 -30.54
CA LEU A 404 1.98 18.53 -31.81
C LEU A 404 3.33 19.21 -31.57
N ARG A 405 3.34 20.24 -30.72
CA ARG A 405 4.54 21.02 -30.42
C ARG A 405 5.65 20.23 -29.75
N SER A 406 5.30 19.20 -28.96
CA SER A 406 6.25 18.24 -28.39
C SER A 406 6.84 17.34 -29.47
N LEU A 407 6.00 16.79 -30.35
CA LEU A 407 6.42 15.94 -31.47
C LEU A 407 7.31 16.69 -32.46
N GLU A 408 6.95 17.91 -32.84
CA GLU A 408 7.76 18.74 -33.73
C GLU A 408 9.16 18.97 -33.17
N GLN A 409 9.27 19.26 -31.86
CA GLN A 409 10.55 19.42 -31.19
C GLN A 409 11.31 18.09 -31.07
N GLN A 410 10.61 16.99 -30.78
CA GLN A 410 11.22 15.68 -30.58
C GLN A 410 11.81 15.12 -31.88
N LEU A 411 11.11 15.33 -33.00
CA LEU A 411 11.54 14.94 -34.34
C LEU A 411 12.49 15.98 -34.96
N GLY A 412 12.33 17.25 -34.59
CA GLY A 412 13.06 18.38 -35.15
C GLY A 412 12.42 18.94 -36.43
N MET A 413 11.19 18.56 -36.76
CA MET A 413 10.51 18.91 -38.01
C MET A 413 9.08 19.37 -37.76
N SER A 414 8.59 20.29 -38.58
CA SER A 414 7.17 20.68 -38.59
C SER A 414 6.31 19.61 -39.26
N SER A 415 5.02 19.60 -38.91
CA SER A 415 4.04 18.78 -39.66
C SER A 415 4.00 19.24 -41.11
N LEU A 416 4.23 18.32 -42.05
CA LEU A 416 4.25 18.58 -43.50
C LEU A 416 2.84 18.56 -44.09
N ARG A 417 1.96 17.72 -43.53
CA ARG A 417 0.56 17.62 -43.95
C ARG A 417 -0.39 17.61 -42.77
N GLY A 418 -1.62 18.03 -43.04
CA GLY A 418 -2.68 18.10 -42.04
C GLY A 418 -2.43 19.18 -40.99
N GLY A 419 -3.52 19.70 -40.42
CA GLY A 419 -3.44 20.64 -39.32
C GLY A 419 -3.26 19.96 -37.97
N LEU A 420 -3.09 20.76 -36.93
CA LEU A 420 -3.09 20.36 -35.52
C LEU A 420 -4.23 19.38 -35.19
N TRP A 421 -5.45 19.70 -35.63
CA TRP A 421 -6.65 18.92 -35.34
C TRP A 421 -6.67 17.58 -36.06
N SER A 422 -6.07 17.47 -37.25
CA SER A 422 -6.00 16.20 -37.99
C SER A 422 -5.05 15.21 -37.33
N LEU A 423 -3.88 15.68 -36.84
CA LEU A 423 -2.97 14.85 -36.05
C LEU A 423 -3.64 14.41 -34.74
N SER A 424 -4.33 15.35 -34.11
CA SER A 424 -4.98 15.10 -32.82
C SER A 424 -6.16 14.14 -32.95
N ALA A 425 -6.97 14.27 -33.99
CA ALA A 425 -8.03 13.32 -34.32
C ALA A 425 -7.46 11.93 -34.63
N SER A 426 -6.34 11.84 -35.35
CA SER A 426 -5.69 10.56 -35.66
C SER A 426 -5.16 9.86 -34.40
N LEU A 427 -4.52 10.62 -33.51
CA LEU A 427 -4.05 10.11 -32.22
C LEU A 427 -5.22 9.74 -31.30
N ALA A 428 -6.28 10.56 -31.25
CA ALA A 428 -7.49 10.27 -30.48
C ALA A 428 -8.23 9.03 -31.00
N ALA A 429 -8.30 8.84 -32.32
CA ALA A 429 -8.90 7.65 -32.94
C ALA A 429 -8.11 6.39 -32.57
N ARG A 430 -6.76 6.44 -32.64
CA ARG A 430 -5.91 5.36 -32.15
C ARG A 430 -6.20 5.04 -30.69
N SER A 431 -6.23 6.08 -29.87
CA SER A 431 -6.47 6.05 -28.43
C SER A 431 -7.80 5.37 -28.06
N LEU A 432 -8.88 5.73 -28.77
CA LEU A 432 -10.20 5.10 -28.62
C LEU A 432 -10.19 3.64 -29.08
N ALA A 433 -9.53 3.34 -30.21
CA ALA A 433 -9.39 1.97 -30.69
C ALA A 433 -8.62 1.10 -29.68
N ALA A 434 -7.55 1.62 -29.09
CA ALA A 434 -6.76 0.91 -28.10
C ALA A 434 -7.59 0.64 -26.85
N THR A 435 -8.36 1.62 -26.39
CA THR A 435 -9.28 1.50 -25.25
C THR A 435 -10.34 0.41 -25.52
N GLY A 436 -10.98 0.44 -26.70
CA GLY A 436 -11.99 -0.56 -27.06
C GLY A 436 -11.43 -1.98 -27.14
N ILE A 437 -10.26 -2.15 -27.78
CA ILE A 437 -9.57 -3.45 -27.84
C ILE A 437 -9.17 -3.92 -26.43
N GLN A 438 -8.66 -3.02 -25.59
CA GLN A 438 -8.26 -3.34 -24.22
C GLN A 438 -9.46 -3.77 -23.38
N ALA A 439 -10.57 -3.04 -23.42
CA ALA A 439 -11.80 -3.37 -22.70
C ALA A 439 -12.35 -4.74 -23.14
N TRP A 440 -12.42 -4.98 -24.46
CA TRP A 440 -12.87 -6.26 -25.02
C TRP A 440 -11.96 -7.44 -24.63
N LEU A 441 -10.64 -7.26 -24.70
CA LEU A 441 -9.68 -8.28 -24.27
C LEU A 441 -9.77 -8.53 -22.77
N THR A 442 -9.91 -7.48 -21.97
CA THR A 442 -10.07 -7.59 -20.51
C THR A 442 -11.33 -8.40 -20.18
N TYR A 443 -12.47 -8.10 -20.82
CA TYR A 443 -13.70 -8.87 -20.69
C TYR A 443 -13.51 -10.33 -21.10
N THR A 444 -12.85 -10.58 -22.23
CA THR A 444 -12.62 -11.94 -22.75
C THR A 444 -11.72 -12.75 -21.82
N LEU A 445 -10.65 -12.13 -21.30
CA LEU A 445 -9.75 -12.74 -20.33
C LEU A 445 -10.50 -13.08 -19.05
N PHE A 446 -11.26 -12.15 -18.48
CA PHE A 446 -12.08 -12.41 -17.30
C PHE A 446 -13.11 -13.51 -17.53
N ARG A 447 -13.80 -13.52 -18.67
CA ARG A 447 -14.75 -14.60 -19.01
C ARG A 447 -14.05 -15.95 -19.14
N ALA A 448 -12.86 -16.00 -19.75
CA ALA A 448 -12.05 -17.22 -19.82
C ALA A 448 -11.59 -17.68 -18.43
N TYR A 449 -11.20 -16.74 -17.56
CA TYR A 449 -10.85 -17.02 -16.18
C TYR A 449 -12.05 -17.55 -15.39
N ASN A 450 -13.23 -16.95 -15.53
CA ASN A 450 -14.46 -17.37 -14.85
C ASN A 450 -14.93 -18.74 -15.34
N LYS A 451 -14.90 -19.01 -16.65
CA LYS A 451 -15.26 -20.32 -17.21
C LYS A 451 -14.37 -21.44 -16.66
N ARG A 452 -13.05 -21.19 -16.55
CA ARG A 452 -12.13 -22.14 -15.89
C ARG A 452 -12.43 -22.34 -14.40
N GLN A 453 -13.10 -21.39 -13.75
CA GLN A 453 -13.49 -21.49 -12.33
C GLN A 453 -14.82 -22.22 -12.13
N GLU A 454 -15.77 -22.11 -13.05
CA GLU A 454 -17.05 -22.85 -13.01
C GLU A 454 -16.83 -24.38 -13.02
N ASP A 455 -15.80 -24.85 -13.72
CA ASP A 455 -15.37 -26.26 -13.70
C ASP A 455 -14.86 -26.71 -12.31
N HIS A 456 -14.67 -25.79 -11.36
CA HIS A 456 -14.29 -26.03 -9.96
C HIS A 456 -15.35 -25.48 -9.00
N ARG A 457 -16.58 -26.00 -9.14
CA ARG A 457 -17.85 -25.72 -8.40
C ARG A 457 -17.71 -25.22 -6.95
N SER A 458 -17.64 -23.90 -6.75
CA SER A 458 -18.05 -23.23 -5.50
C SER A 458 -18.17 -21.73 -5.76
N ALA A 459 -19.38 -21.19 -5.60
CA ALA A 459 -19.84 -19.92 -6.17
C ALA A 459 -19.28 -18.63 -5.52
N LEU A 460 -18.50 -18.72 -4.43
CA LEU A 460 -17.83 -17.56 -3.83
C LEU A 460 -16.38 -17.90 -3.45
N LYS A 461 -15.48 -17.85 -4.43
CA LYS A 461 -14.04 -17.88 -4.15
C LYS A 461 -13.53 -16.45 -3.97
N VAL A 462 -13.61 -15.96 -2.73
CA VAL A 462 -12.87 -14.79 -2.21
C VAL A 462 -11.36 -15.00 -2.47
N MET A 463 -10.87 -16.22 -2.33
CA MET A 463 -9.58 -16.67 -2.88
C MET A 463 -9.73 -18.03 -3.58
N ARG A 464 -9.01 -18.24 -4.70
CA ARG A 464 -8.96 -19.53 -5.41
C ARG A 464 -8.33 -20.64 -4.55
N CYS A 465 -9.06 -21.62 -4.03
CA CYS A 465 -8.39 -22.85 -3.57
C CYS A 465 -7.87 -23.67 -4.77
N SER A 466 -6.69 -23.33 -5.26
CA SER A 466 -5.89 -24.14 -6.19
C SER A 466 -5.00 -25.05 -5.33
N ASN A 467 -5.08 -26.36 -5.53
CA ASN A 467 -4.10 -27.32 -4.99
C ASN A 467 -2.73 -27.22 -5.70
N GLY A 468 -2.60 -26.34 -6.70
CA GLY A 468 -1.36 -26.03 -7.37
C GLY A 468 -0.51 -25.03 -6.58
N LYS A 469 0.81 -25.17 -6.68
CA LYS A 469 1.76 -24.16 -6.20
C LYS A 469 1.42 -22.80 -6.83
N PRO A 470 1.56 -21.69 -6.08
CA PRO A 470 1.35 -20.36 -6.64
C PRO A 470 2.23 -20.18 -7.90
N LEU A 471 1.68 -19.57 -8.95
CA LEU A 471 2.41 -19.29 -10.20
C LEU A 471 3.65 -18.41 -10.01
N MET A 472 3.66 -17.61 -8.94
CA MET A 472 4.78 -16.77 -8.55
C MET A 472 5.06 -16.94 -7.05
N GLU A 473 6.33 -17.12 -6.68
CA GLU A 473 6.78 -17.22 -5.27
C GLU A 473 6.64 -15.90 -4.48
N PHE A 474 6.07 -14.87 -5.09
CA PHE A 474 6.05 -13.51 -4.56
C PHE A 474 4.63 -12.95 -4.40
N ALA A 475 3.60 -13.70 -4.74
CA ALA A 475 2.21 -13.24 -4.74
C ALA A 475 1.24 -14.40 -4.49
N ASP A 476 0.18 -14.16 -3.71
CA ASP A 476 -0.95 -15.07 -3.67
C ASP A 476 -1.83 -14.89 -4.91
N ASP A 477 -1.48 -15.59 -5.99
CA ASP A 477 -2.16 -15.56 -7.30
C ASP A 477 -3.67 -15.89 -7.27
N ARG A 478 -4.16 -16.36 -6.12
CA ARG A 478 -5.56 -16.62 -5.83
C ARG A 478 -6.36 -15.34 -5.58
N HIS A 479 -5.68 -14.27 -5.18
CA HIS A 479 -6.29 -12.99 -4.89
C HIS A 479 -6.80 -12.31 -6.18
N PRO A 480 -8.03 -11.75 -6.20
CA PRO A 480 -8.61 -11.11 -7.39
C PRO A 480 -7.73 -10.02 -8.02
N PHE A 481 -6.98 -9.30 -7.18
CA PHE A 481 -6.00 -8.30 -7.61
C PHE A 481 -5.05 -8.80 -8.70
N TYR A 482 -4.41 -9.95 -8.53
CA TYR A 482 -3.40 -10.42 -9.48
C TYR A 482 -4.01 -10.87 -10.81
N THR A 483 -5.23 -11.42 -10.76
CA THR A 483 -6.00 -11.72 -11.98
C THR A 483 -6.36 -10.43 -12.70
N CYS A 484 -6.78 -9.39 -11.97
CA CYS A 484 -7.02 -8.06 -12.52
C CYS A 484 -5.78 -7.49 -13.19
N ALA A 485 -4.69 -7.41 -12.43
CA ALA A 485 -3.43 -6.84 -12.86
C ALA A 485 -2.91 -7.56 -14.10
N GLY A 486 -2.91 -8.90 -14.09
CA GLY A 486 -2.54 -9.71 -15.24
C GLY A 486 -3.44 -9.44 -16.46
N ALA A 487 -4.76 -9.40 -16.27
CA ALA A 487 -5.69 -9.12 -17.36
C ALA A 487 -5.46 -7.74 -17.98
N LEU A 488 -5.26 -6.71 -17.17
CA LEU A 488 -5.02 -5.33 -17.62
C LEU A 488 -3.67 -5.15 -18.31
N LEU A 489 -2.61 -5.78 -17.79
CA LEU A 489 -1.27 -5.72 -18.40
C LEU A 489 -1.24 -6.43 -19.75
N VAL A 490 -1.83 -7.63 -19.84
CA VAL A 490 -1.90 -8.39 -21.09
C VAL A 490 -2.78 -7.67 -22.10
N SER A 491 -3.99 -7.24 -21.70
CA SER A 491 -4.91 -6.54 -22.60
C SER A 491 -4.32 -5.22 -23.09
N GLY A 492 -3.69 -4.43 -22.22
CA GLY A 492 -3.04 -3.17 -22.57
C GLY A 492 -1.87 -3.36 -23.54
N THR A 493 -1.02 -4.36 -23.30
CA THR A 493 0.11 -4.67 -24.17
C THR A 493 -0.35 -5.10 -25.57
N ILE A 494 -1.37 -5.95 -25.66
CA ILE A 494 -1.93 -6.40 -26.95
C ILE A 494 -2.61 -5.22 -27.65
N ALA A 495 -3.45 -4.45 -26.96
CA ALA A 495 -4.14 -3.29 -27.52
C ALA A 495 -3.16 -2.24 -28.06
N GLY A 496 -2.10 -1.94 -27.30
CA GLY A 496 -1.02 -1.05 -27.72
C GLY A 496 -0.29 -1.56 -28.97
N SER A 497 -0.03 -2.86 -29.03
CA SER A 497 0.64 -3.50 -30.17
C SER A 497 -0.23 -3.49 -31.44
N LEU A 498 -1.52 -3.80 -31.31
CA LEU A 498 -2.47 -3.82 -32.44
C LEU A 498 -2.75 -2.41 -32.99
N THR A 499 -2.78 -1.41 -32.11
CA THR A 499 -3.02 0.00 -32.51
C THR A 499 -1.75 0.75 -32.91
N HIS A 500 -0.57 0.13 -32.80
CA HIS A 500 0.71 0.72 -33.23
C HIS A 500 0.71 1.13 -34.70
N ALA A 501 0.06 0.32 -35.56
CA ALA A 501 -0.07 0.63 -36.97
C ALA A 501 -0.80 1.96 -37.23
N LEU A 502 -1.81 2.31 -36.41
CA LEU A 502 -2.57 3.56 -36.55
C LEU A 502 -1.73 4.80 -36.23
N GLU A 503 -0.85 4.72 -35.22
CA GLU A 503 0.12 5.82 -34.99
C GLU A 503 1.12 5.89 -36.12
N SER A 504 1.65 4.74 -36.57
CA SER A 504 2.61 4.72 -37.67
C SER A 504 2.02 5.35 -38.94
N LEU A 505 0.73 5.12 -39.21
CA LEU A 505 -0.02 5.78 -40.27
C LEU A 505 -0.20 7.29 -40.02
N ALA A 506 -0.57 7.70 -38.81
CA ALA A 506 -0.68 9.12 -38.45
C ALA A 506 0.67 9.84 -38.65
N PHE A 507 1.77 9.25 -38.17
CA PHE A 507 3.12 9.80 -38.35
C PHE A 507 3.53 9.83 -39.82
N LEU A 508 3.22 8.79 -40.60
CA LEU A 508 3.48 8.77 -42.04
C LEU A 508 2.69 9.86 -42.77
N HIS A 509 1.44 10.08 -42.39
CA HIS A 509 0.60 11.12 -43.00
C HIS A 509 1.15 12.53 -42.70
N HIS A 510 1.43 12.82 -41.44
CA HIS A 510 1.78 14.16 -40.96
C HIS A 510 3.26 14.52 -41.11
N PHE A 511 4.17 13.56 -40.93
CA PHE A 511 5.62 13.78 -40.92
C PHE A 511 6.36 12.98 -42.01
N GLY A 512 5.66 12.16 -42.81
CA GLY A 512 6.27 11.42 -43.91
C GLY A 512 6.51 12.28 -45.16
N PRO A 513 7.21 11.72 -46.17
CA PRO A 513 7.58 12.45 -47.39
C PRO A 513 6.37 12.87 -48.23
N ASP A 514 6.55 13.91 -49.06
CA ASP A 514 5.51 14.53 -49.93
C ASP A 514 4.88 13.58 -50.96
N ARG A 515 5.52 12.45 -51.26
CA ARG A 515 4.93 11.35 -52.01
C ARG A 515 5.17 10.06 -51.23
N PRO A 516 4.24 9.64 -50.35
CA PRO A 516 4.45 8.47 -49.52
C PRO A 516 4.27 7.24 -50.41
N HIS A 517 5.28 6.36 -50.42
CA HIS A 517 5.09 5.02 -50.95
C HIS A 517 4.00 4.28 -50.15
N SER A 518 3.28 3.35 -50.79
CA SER A 518 2.37 2.47 -50.08
C SER A 518 3.12 1.80 -48.92
N PRO A 519 2.74 2.06 -47.66
CA PRO A 519 3.52 1.60 -46.53
C PRO A 519 3.43 0.07 -46.46
N SER A 520 4.59 -0.60 -46.44
CA SER A 520 4.61 -2.03 -46.17
C SER A 520 4.11 -2.29 -44.74
N VAL A 521 3.44 -3.43 -44.52
CA VAL A 521 3.03 -3.88 -43.18
C VAL A 521 4.24 -3.91 -42.23
N ARG A 522 5.41 -4.31 -42.74
CA ARG A 522 6.66 -4.33 -41.97
C ARG A 522 7.09 -2.94 -41.48
N LEU A 523 6.84 -1.89 -42.25
CA LEU A 523 7.10 -0.52 -41.85
C LEU A 523 6.12 -0.09 -40.75
N LEU A 524 4.82 -0.38 -40.92
CA LEU A 524 3.77 -0.02 -39.96
C LEU A 524 3.96 -0.66 -38.57
N PHE A 525 4.56 -1.85 -38.50
CA PHE A 525 4.87 -2.54 -37.24
C PHE A 525 6.33 -2.37 -36.80
N ARG A 526 7.10 -1.45 -37.40
CA ARG A 526 8.49 -1.26 -37.03
C ARG A 526 8.59 -0.50 -35.70
N GLY A 527 9.31 -1.09 -34.74
CA GLY A 527 9.49 -0.51 -33.41
C GLY A 527 8.43 -0.89 -32.39
N VAL A 528 7.51 -1.81 -32.72
CA VAL A 528 6.44 -2.30 -31.84
C VAL A 528 6.96 -2.78 -30.49
N SER A 529 8.08 -3.51 -30.44
CA SER A 529 8.59 -4.02 -29.16
C SER A 529 9.01 -2.91 -28.19
N LEU A 530 9.63 -1.84 -28.69
CA LEU A 530 10.02 -0.69 -27.87
C LEU A 530 8.81 0.20 -27.56
N SER A 531 7.90 0.35 -28.52
CA SER A 531 6.73 1.19 -28.38
C SER A 531 5.68 0.56 -27.46
N SER A 532 5.44 -0.76 -27.53
CA SER A 532 4.48 -1.45 -26.66
C SER A 532 4.84 -1.35 -25.18
N LEU A 533 6.13 -1.48 -24.82
CA LEU A 533 6.58 -1.20 -23.45
C LEU A 533 6.38 0.26 -23.06
N CYS A 534 6.65 1.20 -23.97
CA CYS A 534 6.34 2.62 -23.75
C CYS A 534 4.83 2.90 -23.72
N PHE A 535 3.99 2.09 -24.36
CA PHE A 535 2.54 2.28 -24.41
C PHE A 535 1.84 1.77 -23.17
N THR A 536 2.25 0.60 -22.66
CA THR A 536 1.71 0.05 -21.41
C THR A 536 1.96 0.99 -20.22
N PHE A 537 3.02 1.80 -20.27
CA PHE A 537 3.46 2.65 -19.16
C PHE A 537 3.38 4.17 -19.38
N SER A 538 3.31 4.68 -20.62
CA SER A 538 3.33 6.12 -20.93
C SER A 538 2.09 6.64 -21.65
N TYR A 539 1.05 5.82 -21.78
CA TYR A 539 -0.25 6.29 -22.25
C TYR A 539 -1.00 6.98 -21.10
N GLY A 540 -1.70 8.10 -21.34
CA GLY A 540 -2.30 8.90 -20.27
C GLY A 540 -3.25 8.12 -19.35
N GLY A 541 -3.95 7.09 -19.85
CA GLY A 541 -4.78 6.20 -19.03
C GLY A 541 -4.04 5.10 -18.27
N ALA A 542 -2.73 4.97 -18.50
CA ALA A 542 -1.88 4.00 -17.84
C ALA A 542 -1.68 4.32 -16.36
N TRP A 543 -1.93 5.53 -15.85
CA TRP A 543 -1.72 5.77 -14.42
C TRP A 543 -2.74 5.04 -13.54
N LEU A 544 -4.00 4.94 -13.97
CA LEU A 544 -5.03 4.18 -13.25
C LEU A 544 -4.83 2.68 -13.42
N ILE A 545 -4.44 2.22 -14.62
CA ILE A 545 -4.09 0.82 -14.85
C ILE A 545 -2.84 0.43 -14.07
N TRP A 546 -1.81 1.28 -14.12
CA TRP A 546 -0.58 1.16 -13.35
C TRP A 546 -0.88 1.19 -11.86
N TYR A 547 -1.78 2.06 -11.40
CA TYR A 547 -2.25 2.03 -10.03
C TYR A 547 -2.85 0.66 -9.77
N GLU A 548 -3.89 0.24 -10.47
CA GLU A 548 -4.52 -1.06 -10.25
C GLU A 548 -3.63 -2.30 -10.44
N CYS A 549 -2.44 -2.18 -11.02
CA CYS A 549 -1.49 -3.30 -11.21
C CYS A 549 -0.29 -3.26 -10.27
N PHE A 550 0.28 -2.07 -10.03
CA PHE A 550 1.54 -1.86 -9.33
C PHE A 550 1.44 -0.84 -8.19
N GLY A 551 0.50 0.12 -8.28
CA GLY A 551 0.30 1.17 -7.28
C GLY A 551 0.09 0.66 -5.85
N PRO A 552 -0.88 -0.23 -5.58
CA PRO A 552 -1.09 -0.87 -4.29
C PRO A 552 0.08 -1.70 -3.79
N LEU A 553 1.07 -2.02 -4.65
CA LEU A 553 2.30 -2.61 -4.15
C LEU A 553 3.15 -1.54 -3.46
N LEU A 554 3.29 -0.35 -4.05
CA LEU A 554 4.23 0.69 -3.63
C LEU A 554 3.66 1.69 -2.62
N PHE A 555 2.40 2.09 -2.84
CA PHE A 555 1.65 2.90 -1.90
C PHE A 555 0.63 1.96 -1.29
N THR A 556 0.84 1.66 -0.01
CA THR A 556 0.03 0.74 0.76
C THR A 556 -1.30 1.42 1.08
N THR A 557 -2.09 1.67 0.05
CA THR A 557 -3.47 2.05 0.24
C THR A 557 -4.24 0.76 0.35
N GLU A 558 -4.97 0.62 1.44
CA GLU A 558 -6.02 -0.39 1.57
C GLU A 558 -7.01 -0.27 0.38
N THR A 559 -7.04 0.91 -0.23
CA THR A 559 -7.94 1.32 -1.30
C THR A 559 -7.37 1.03 -2.68
N SER A 560 -8.25 0.79 -3.65
CA SER A 560 -7.94 0.98 -5.05
C SER A 560 -8.86 2.06 -5.60
N VAL A 561 -8.44 2.77 -6.65
CA VAL A 561 -9.29 3.81 -7.24
C VAL A 561 -10.60 3.20 -7.76
N PHE A 562 -10.56 1.98 -8.29
CA PHE A 562 -11.76 1.30 -8.78
C PHE A 562 -12.45 0.37 -7.80
N ARG A 563 -11.85 0.03 -6.66
CA ARG A 563 -12.36 -0.98 -5.73
C ARG A 563 -12.66 -0.33 -4.38
N LYS A 564 -13.92 0.04 -4.17
CA LYS A 564 -14.42 0.53 -2.87
C LYS A 564 -14.34 -0.59 -1.82
N ARG A 565 -13.75 -0.34 -0.65
CA ARG A 565 -13.83 -1.26 0.50
C ARG A 565 -15.07 -0.95 1.31
N HIS A 566 -16.06 -1.84 1.32
CA HIS A 566 -17.33 -1.59 2.05
C HIS A 566 -17.14 -1.22 3.52
N ASN A 567 -16.16 -1.80 4.20
CA ASN A 567 -15.84 -1.47 5.60
C ASN A 567 -15.15 -0.11 5.78
N GLN A 568 -14.76 0.57 4.71
CA GLN A 568 -14.06 1.86 4.73
C GLN A 568 -14.79 2.97 3.99
N VAL A 569 -15.86 2.68 3.24
CA VAL A 569 -16.63 3.71 2.50
C VAL A 569 -17.11 4.84 3.40
N HIS A 570 -17.34 4.57 4.68
CA HIS A 570 -17.79 5.56 5.67
C HIS A 570 -16.66 6.13 6.54
N ASP A 571 -15.42 5.66 6.35
CA ASP A 571 -14.28 6.14 7.11
C ASP A 571 -13.70 7.39 6.42
N GLU A 572 -13.53 8.50 7.15
CA GLU A 572 -12.87 9.71 6.62
C GLU A 572 -11.47 9.40 6.07
N ARG A 573 -10.80 8.38 6.63
CA ARG A 573 -9.50 7.89 6.15
C ARG A 573 -9.55 7.40 4.71
N TRP A 574 -10.68 6.86 4.25
CA TRP A 574 -10.84 6.39 2.89
C TRP A 574 -10.60 7.51 1.88
N THR A 575 -11.18 8.68 2.12
CA THR A 575 -11.01 9.84 1.23
C THR A 575 -9.56 10.29 1.18
N THR A 576 -8.85 10.27 2.30
CA THR A 576 -7.43 10.64 2.38
C THR A 576 -6.55 9.62 1.67
N GLN A 577 -6.74 8.32 1.92
CA GLN A 577 -6.00 7.25 1.24
C GLN A 577 -6.25 7.26 -0.27
N GLN A 578 -7.47 7.56 -0.70
CA GLN A 578 -7.82 7.66 -2.11
C GLN A 578 -7.18 8.89 -2.78
N ARG A 579 -7.06 10.01 -2.06
CA ARG A 579 -6.32 11.17 -2.55
C ARG A 579 -4.83 10.85 -2.68
N ASP A 580 -4.23 10.23 -1.66
CA ASP A 580 -2.83 9.80 -1.66
C ASP A 580 -2.56 8.81 -2.81
N ALA A 581 -3.48 7.88 -3.05
CA ALA A 581 -3.46 6.95 -4.18
C ALA A 581 -3.35 7.68 -5.53
N VAL A 582 -4.25 8.64 -5.77
CA VAL A 582 -4.30 9.41 -7.01
C VAL A 582 -3.03 10.25 -7.18
N VAL A 583 -2.61 10.96 -6.14
CA VAL A 583 -1.39 11.79 -6.17
C VAL A 583 -0.16 10.93 -6.41
N GLY A 584 -0.03 9.81 -5.72
CA GLY A 584 1.07 8.85 -5.89
C GLY A 584 1.11 8.29 -7.32
N ALA A 585 -0.05 7.96 -7.88
CA ALA A 585 -0.13 7.47 -9.25
C ALA A 585 0.29 8.52 -10.29
N ILE A 586 -0.10 9.78 -10.10
CA ILE A 586 0.34 10.90 -10.95
C ILE A 586 1.86 11.06 -10.84
N ALA A 587 2.40 11.08 -9.61
CA ALA A 587 3.83 11.25 -9.38
C ALA A 587 4.66 10.15 -10.05
N ILE A 588 4.26 8.88 -9.92
CA ILE A 588 4.98 7.78 -10.55
C ILE A 588 4.84 7.80 -12.06
N THR A 589 3.67 8.17 -12.59
CA THR A 589 3.50 8.35 -14.04
C THR A 589 4.49 9.36 -14.58
N CYS A 590 4.69 10.49 -13.90
CA CYS A 590 5.72 11.46 -14.27
C CYS A 590 7.13 10.87 -14.25
N VAL A 591 7.48 10.07 -13.24
CA VAL A 591 8.79 9.40 -13.16
C VAL A 591 9.00 8.41 -14.31
N VAL A 592 8.00 7.57 -14.56
CA VAL A 592 8.02 6.56 -15.62
C VAL A 592 8.10 7.23 -17.00
N GLU A 593 7.32 8.30 -17.23
CA GLU A 593 7.43 9.10 -18.45
C GLU A 593 8.81 9.74 -18.60
N THR A 594 9.39 10.25 -17.52
CA THR A 594 10.76 10.81 -17.52
C THR A 594 11.75 9.77 -18.03
N ILE A 595 11.68 8.55 -17.50
CA ILE A 595 12.60 7.45 -17.86
C ILE A 595 12.37 6.98 -19.31
N LEU A 596 11.11 6.87 -19.74
CA LEU A 596 10.75 6.30 -21.05
C LEU A 596 10.79 7.31 -22.20
N PHE A 597 10.72 8.62 -21.93
CA PHE A 597 10.77 9.67 -22.96
C PHE A 597 11.94 9.55 -23.95
N PRO A 598 13.21 9.37 -23.53
CA PRO A 598 14.32 9.22 -24.47
C PRO A 598 14.18 7.96 -25.34
N MET A 599 13.63 6.87 -24.81
CA MET A 599 13.37 5.63 -25.57
C MET A 599 12.29 5.86 -26.64
N GLN A 600 11.21 6.56 -26.29
CA GLN A 600 10.18 6.97 -27.25
C GLN A 600 10.76 7.87 -28.36
N ALA A 601 11.60 8.84 -27.98
CA ALA A 601 12.26 9.74 -28.94
C ALA A 601 13.14 8.94 -29.92
N ALA A 602 13.93 8.00 -29.41
CA ALA A 602 14.76 7.13 -30.21
C ALA A 602 13.94 6.26 -31.17
N ALA A 603 12.85 5.65 -30.69
CA ALA A 603 11.95 4.83 -31.50
C ALA A 603 11.31 5.62 -32.64
N ARG A 604 10.75 6.81 -32.34
CA ARG A 604 10.12 7.69 -33.35
C ARG A 604 11.12 8.18 -34.38
N ARG A 605 12.33 8.59 -33.97
CA ARG A 605 13.40 9.00 -34.91
C ARG A 605 13.87 7.85 -35.78
N ARG A 606 13.95 6.63 -35.23
CA ARG A 606 14.26 5.44 -36.00
C ARG A 606 13.17 5.19 -37.03
N TYR A 607 11.89 5.26 -36.65
CA TYR A 607 10.76 5.13 -37.59
C TYR A 607 10.85 6.17 -38.72
N LEU A 608 11.04 7.45 -38.38
CA LEU A 608 11.22 8.54 -39.33
C LEU A 608 12.36 8.27 -40.33
N ARG A 609 13.52 7.80 -39.85
CA ARG A 609 14.64 7.43 -40.72
C ARG A 609 14.29 6.37 -41.76
N HIS A 610 13.41 5.43 -41.43
CA HIS A 610 12.98 4.41 -42.39
C HIS A 610 11.93 4.95 -43.36
N MET A 611 11.08 5.88 -42.93
CA MET A 611 10.09 6.52 -43.81
C MET A 611 10.73 7.35 -44.92
N TYR A 612 11.88 7.97 -44.64
CA TYR A 612 12.60 8.79 -45.62
C TYR A 612 13.63 8.00 -46.44
N TYR A 613 13.95 6.75 -46.09
CA TYR A 613 14.97 5.97 -46.80
C TYR A 613 14.64 5.85 -48.30
N PRO A 614 15.60 6.07 -49.23
CA PRO A 614 17.05 6.26 -49.00
C PRO A 614 17.48 7.67 -48.55
N ASP A 615 16.60 8.65 -48.64
CA ASP A 615 16.89 10.04 -48.26
C ASP A 615 17.03 10.20 -46.73
N LEU A 616 17.68 11.30 -46.34
CA LEU A 616 17.77 11.70 -44.94
C LEU A 616 16.54 12.53 -44.56
N PRO A 617 15.99 12.35 -43.35
CA PRO A 617 14.91 13.20 -42.88
C PRO A 617 15.38 14.67 -42.82
N PRO A 618 14.52 15.63 -43.21
CA PRO A 618 14.91 17.02 -43.46
C PRO A 618 15.42 17.76 -42.22
N ALA A 619 15.15 17.25 -41.02
CA ALA A 619 15.69 17.81 -39.79
C ALA A 619 15.92 16.75 -38.72
N ARG A 620 16.93 16.99 -37.88
CA ARG A 620 17.27 16.20 -36.70
C ARG A 620 17.61 17.11 -35.53
N THR A 621 16.92 16.93 -34.43
CA THR A 621 17.40 17.43 -33.14
C THR A 621 18.44 16.48 -32.55
N PRO A 622 19.62 16.98 -32.13
CA PRO A 622 20.64 16.12 -31.53
C PRO A 622 20.27 15.64 -30.12
N ARG A 623 19.32 16.29 -29.43
CA ARG A 623 18.99 16.00 -28.02
C ARG A 623 17.77 15.10 -27.89
N TYR A 624 17.89 13.96 -27.22
CA TYR A 624 16.77 13.04 -26.94
C TYR A 624 15.66 13.65 -26.07
N TRP A 625 15.97 14.73 -25.34
CA TRP A 625 15.06 15.45 -24.44
C TRP A 625 14.31 16.62 -25.09
N SER A 626 14.50 16.84 -26.39
CA SER A 626 13.80 17.90 -27.11
C SER A 626 12.29 17.67 -27.09
N GLY A 627 11.50 18.67 -26.67
CA GLY A 627 10.05 18.55 -26.53
C GLY A 627 9.55 18.01 -25.18
N TYR A 628 10.47 17.63 -24.28
CA TYR A 628 10.09 17.00 -23.01
C TYR A 628 9.23 17.88 -22.10
N GLY A 629 9.57 19.17 -21.93
CA GLY A 629 8.78 20.06 -21.07
C GLY A 629 7.31 20.18 -21.51
N ARG A 630 7.06 20.23 -22.83
CA ARG A 630 5.70 20.25 -23.38
C ARG A 630 5.00 18.90 -23.26
N HIS A 631 5.75 17.80 -23.40
CA HIS A 631 5.24 16.45 -23.18
C HIS A 631 4.77 16.27 -21.74
N MET A 632 5.62 16.61 -20.77
CA MET A 632 5.34 16.53 -19.34
C MET A 632 4.16 17.43 -18.94
N ALA A 633 4.13 18.68 -19.41
CA ALA A 633 3.00 19.58 -19.15
C ALA A 633 1.68 18.98 -19.65
N ARG A 634 1.67 18.43 -20.87
CA ARG A 634 0.51 17.75 -21.44
C ARG A 634 0.07 16.56 -20.59
N SER A 635 0.99 15.66 -20.25
CA SER A 635 0.68 14.46 -19.48
C SER A 635 0.18 14.80 -18.07
N LEU A 636 0.79 15.77 -17.39
CA LEU A 636 0.34 16.25 -16.10
C LEU A 636 -1.07 16.86 -16.17
N SER A 637 -1.35 17.70 -17.18
CA SER A 637 -2.68 18.27 -17.35
C SER A 637 -3.73 17.20 -17.64
N ILE A 638 -3.43 16.22 -18.49
CA ILE A 638 -4.32 15.08 -18.73
C ILE A 638 -4.58 14.33 -17.41
N CYS A 639 -3.55 14.02 -16.64
CA CYS A 639 -3.68 13.30 -15.38
C CYS A 639 -4.51 14.07 -14.34
N VAL A 640 -4.25 15.37 -14.16
CA VAL A 640 -4.98 16.21 -13.20
C VAL A 640 -6.45 16.38 -13.62
N THR A 641 -6.73 16.66 -14.90
CA THR A 641 -8.10 16.83 -15.38
C THR A 641 -8.89 15.52 -15.28
N THR A 642 -8.28 14.39 -15.66
CA THR A 642 -8.94 13.08 -15.57
C THR A 642 -9.15 12.65 -14.13
N ALA A 643 -8.17 12.86 -13.25
CA ALA A 643 -8.30 12.62 -11.82
C ALA A 643 -9.46 13.44 -11.22
N ALA A 644 -9.58 14.72 -11.57
CA ALA A 644 -10.67 15.58 -11.11
C ALA A 644 -12.04 15.06 -11.58
N VAL A 645 -12.17 14.61 -12.83
CA VAL A 645 -13.44 14.06 -13.33
C VAL A 645 -13.75 12.71 -12.67
N VAL A 646 -12.76 11.81 -12.56
CA VAL A 646 -12.93 10.52 -11.87
C VAL A 646 -13.37 10.75 -10.43
N TRP A 647 -12.76 11.71 -9.73
CA TRP A 647 -13.09 12.08 -8.36
C TRP A 647 -14.52 12.60 -8.18
N ASN A 648 -15.02 13.40 -9.11
CA ASN A 648 -16.35 14.01 -8.98
C ASN A 648 -17.49 13.18 -9.59
N CYS A 649 -17.20 12.27 -10.52
CA CYS A 649 -18.23 11.59 -11.31
C CYS A 649 -18.27 10.07 -11.14
N LEU A 650 -17.16 9.43 -10.75
CA LEU A 650 -17.05 7.97 -10.68
C LEU A 650 -16.82 7.44 -9.27
N LEU A 651 -16.44 8.31 -8.34
CA LEU A 651 -16.14 8.01 -6.94
C LEU A 651 -17.24 8.60 -6.07
#